data_AF-A0A2S6FV84-F1
#
_entry.id   AF-A0A2S6FV84-F1
#
_cell.length_a   1.000
_cell.length_b   1.000
_cell.length_c   1.000
_cell.angle_alpha   90.00
_cell.angle_beta   90.00
_cell.angle_gamma   90.00
#
_symmetry.space_group_name_H-M   'P 1'
#
loop_
_entity.id
_entity.type
_entity.pdbx_description
1 polymer ?
#
loop_
_entity_poly.entity_id
_entity_poly.type
_entity_poly.pdbx_seq_one_letter_code
_entity_poly.pdbx_strand_id
1 'polypeptide(L)'
;MKKNKFQFLSIILTFSLLLNLISYVPAKAFDGGKQSSTSKQIQINKEDKEIIKTEIEDFKKMYVNENMQAIAPLALNKAGASQELLDNAYFKTGTSSIIYSQNILSLIGGNKNPREYKGTDYIKKLVQSQRPAGDEFEGQFIVGNITDRNSPINLAYSIIALEVAKVDYNKELAITALTKLVLNEKIVSSVYNDIEVKGMALIALASHPEVEGVNDTISTIISKIHSFQKSDGSFESDNEARTLGIVIQGLVANNINPLSKEWIKDKSMLEALLKLKSKPRNSNNKYGGFSKSEGGAYEMTATYHGFAALVDLYYGESIFGIKNTSMGQVEKSAVISIKGIEEGKVYTEAVNVDISTDEGTWKATLNGEPFLGGVINKAGKYTIKVVADLKGVKSEKEVNFIVDMPPYEKVRVRVEGNEKTLFNDIVESGVSQSSVLEILMKAVGKGNVNGAGRGESYFVNGILGENQSKNFGWSYYVKKGLEIQQPEVGPGAFTDIKDAEGKFNYDEIVFYMTHFEYDGEFKLYTDIPNVSLKSLDDNHEITLLKAIDKTALKNTDINIEGIGNFKTDDNGKVNFKAPNAIYNITIGKRDNYIEVVPNTYVVSLPVEEQVLEINYDEDKISEGIKDPFIKNITIKMDKDNKISSEIFEKALGKNKILTFINKDITWEFETKYINKENVKSINIDLNKESENKESILKNFNDAKILSFKDNGILPAKAKITMKYDSVKPVYLYYYDKNTGNIEKISGPHKVKDGNILFEIEHCSDYFLSSIDVGKGLEVKLEDILIDLAKYYENTDVYSFRQALALRSISKDINLKNKIEVFEVDNIGDAINNIISIIAIGENPKNYEGKNYVKMLKDSQNKNGAFVILDGDEDWPTLQAFAIIALDMSKADYDKEKAVNYLLSKSKDGSYGDVDTTAMVITALSKHKDIKGVEEIIKSSIEYINSKQLESAGFESYGNENPYTLSAVIQALIANKENIFSNKWVKNGNTLLDALLTFKTGDHFEFKSKWGTDSKMSTEQAALALIDIYNNKSVYESITLIGNEEEAVVEKTEDTDLKGDSDAKEEIKDADSTITNTNEDKLNKDKDIESQSKTNKKELVKTGSVIGFEALIAISMLLIISGIIVLKKQNKQSVI
;
A
#
# COMPACT_ATOMS: atom_id res chain seq x y z
N MET A 1 -44.46 11.71 -34.85
CA MET A 1 -45.68 10.92 -35.16
C MET A 1 -46.04 10.12 -33.90
N LYS A 2 -47.27 9.94 -33.40
CA LYS A 2 -48.67 9.98 -33.91
C LYS A 2 -49.15 8.66 -34.57
N LYS A 3 -50.23 8.07 -34.02
CA LYS A 3 -50.94 6.78 -34.35
C LYS A 3 -50.32 5.51 -33.72
N ASN A 4 -51.04 4.45 -33.31
CA ASN A 4 -52.47 4.13 -32.97
C ASN A 4 -52.57 2.62 -32.57
N LYS A 5 -53.60 2.02 -31.95
CA LYS A 5 -54.73 2.41 -31.04
C LYS A 5 -55.50 1.13 -30.59
N PHE A 6 -56.50 1.29 -29.69
CA PHE A 6 -57.57 0.32 -29.28
C PHE A 6 -57.14 -0.82 -28.32
N GLN A 7 -57.97 -1.38 -27.40
CA GLN A 7 -59.38 -1.15 -26.99
C GLN A 7 -59.50 -1.58 -25.49
N PHE A 8 -60.04 -0.91 -24.45
CA PHE A 8 -61.16 0.01 -24.14
C PHE A 8 -62.50 -0.64 -23.68
N LEU A 9 -62.82 -0.50 -22.36
CA LEU A 9 -64.12 -0.65 -21.67
C LEU A 9 -64.77 -2.07 -21.59
N SER A 10 -65.55 -2.49 -20.57
CA SER A 10 -66.32 -1.83 -19.48
C SER A 10 -66.38 -2.74 -18.21
N ILE A 11 -67.14 -2.56 -17.11
CA ILE A 11 -68.21 -1.61 -16.67
C ILE A 11 -68.20 -1.45 -15.11
N ILE A 12 -69.24 -0.89 -14.47
CA ILE A 12 -69.39 -0.66 -13.01
C ILE A 12 -70.82 -1.05 -12.52
N LEU A 13 -71.02 -1.24 -11.21
CA LEU A 13 -72.27 -1.51 -10.44
C LEU A 13 -72.81 -2.96 -10.52
N THR A 14 -73.31 -3.59 -9.44
CA THR A 14 -74.20 -3.08 -8.36
C THR A 14 -73.82 -3.53 -6.93
N PHE A 15 -74.61 -3.08 -5.94
CA PHE A 15 -74.35 -3.17 -4.49
C PHE A 15 -75.45 -4.00 -3.77
N SER A 16 -75.13 -4.51 -2.55
CA SER A 16 -76.03 -4.65 -1.37
C SER A 16 -76.31 -6.06 -0.78
N LEU A 17 -76.61 -6.01 0.53
CA LEU A 17 -77.23 -6.98 1.45
C LEU A 17 -76.37 -8.03 2.20
N LEU A 18 -76.85 -8.32 3.42
CA LEU A 18 -76.13 -8.94 4.55
C LEU A 18 -76.62 -10.36 4.88
N LEU A 19 -75.78 -11.07 5.62
CA LEU A 19 -76.05 -12.15 6.60
C LEU A 19 -77.47 -12.76 6.63
N ASN A 20 -77.54 -14.11 6.66
CA ASN A 20 -77.82 -14.80 7.93
C ASN A 20 -77.65 -16.34 7.95
N LEU A 21 -77.66 -16.86 9.18
CA LEU A 21 -77.96 -18.24 9.64
C LEU A 21 -76.92 -19.37 9.50
N ILE A 22 -76.65 -19.95 10.67
CA ILE A 22 -75.85 -21.15 10.98
C ILE A 22 -76.81 -22.30 11.28
N SER A 23 -76.56 -23.55 10.85
CA SER A 23 -76.73 -24.78 11.68
C SER A 23 -76.50 -26.14 10.97
N TYR A 24 -75.88 -27.08 11.73
CA TYR A 24 -76.04 -28.55 11.74
C TYR A 24 -75.90 -29.43 10.46
N VAL A 25 -74.76 -30.14 10.34
CA VAL A 25 -74.56 -31.60 10.65
C VAL A 25 -75.69 -32.60 10.26
N PRO A 26 -75.43 -33.81 9.67
CA PRO A 26 -74.17 -34.59 9.62
C PRO A 26 -73.74 -35.11 8.23
N ALA A 27 -72.59 -35.80 8.17
CA ALA A 27 -72.14 -36.57 7.02
C ALA A 27 -72.76 -37.98 6.93
N LYS A 28 -72.95 -38.49 5.71
CA LYS A 28 -72.90 -39.95 5.42
C LYS A 28 -72.49 -40.23 3.97
N ALA A 29 -71.87 -41.38 3.77
CA ALA A 29 -71.08 -41.72 2.59
C ALA A 29 -71.87 -41.88 1.28
N PHE A 30 -71.16 -41.69 0.16
CA PHE A 30 -71.29 -42.58 -0.99
C PHE A 30 -69.91 -42.88 -1.60
N ASP A 31 -69.75 -44.10 -2.11
CA ASP A 31 -68.57 -44.64 -2.79
C ASP A 31 -68.79 -44.68 -4.32
N GLY A 32 -67.73 -44.92 -5.09
CA GLY A 32 -67.84 -45.37 -6.49
C GLY A 32 -67.65 -44.29 -7.56
N GLY A 33 -66.38 -43.91 -7.82
CA GLY A 33 -66.04 -42.90 -8.83
C GLY A 33 -64.68 -43.12 -9.51
N LYS A 34 -64.36 -44.35 -9.95
CA LYS A 34 -63.07 -44.64 -10.63
C LYS A 34 -62.99 -43.96 -12.00
N GLN A 35 -62.01 -43.07 -12.18
CA GLN A 35 -61.37 -42.84 -13.47
C GLN A 35 -59.83 -42.85 -13.31
N SER A 36 -59.12 -43.16 -14.40
CA SER A 36 -57.78 -43.73 -14.33
C SER A 36 -56.65 -42.74 -14.65
N SER A 37 -55.77 -42.52 -13.68
CA SER A 37 -54.34 -42.34 -13.94
C SER A 37 -53.54 -43.26 -13.01
N THR A 38 -52.68 -44.10 -13.58
CA THR A 38 -51.84 -45.06 -12.82
C THR A 38 -50.56 -44.37 -12.37
N SER A 39 -50.63 -43.62 -11.26
CA SER A 39 -49.43 -43.11 -10.61
C SER A 39 -48.50 -44.29 -10.25
N LYS A 40 -47.24 -44.26 -10.71
CA LYS A 40 -46.22 -45.19 -10.21
C LYS A 40 -46.00 -44.90 -8.72
N GLN A 41 -46.55 -45.74 -7.83
CA GLN A 41 -46.12 -45.78 -6.43
C GLN A 41 -44.65 -46.19 -6.36
N ILE A 42 -43.96 -45.74 -5.31
CA ILE A 42 -42.57 -46.11 -5.05
C ILE A 42 -42.49 -47.63 -4.82
N GLN A 43 -41.83 -48.35 -5.74
CA GLN A 43 -41.65 -49.79 -5.66
C GLN A 43 -40.33 -50.12 -4.97
N ILE A 44 -40.42 -50.41 -3.67
CA ILE A 44 -39.36 -51.11 -2.92
C ILE A 44 -39.42 -52.62 -3.19
N ASN A 45 -38.31 -53.33 -3.00
CA ASN A 45 -38.27 -54.77 -3.22
C ASN A 45 -39.01 -55.54 -2.10
N LYS A 46 -39.28 -56.84 -2.30
CA LYS A 46 -40.08 -57.65 -1.36
C LYS A 46 -39.37 -57.90 -0.01
N GLU A 47 -38.04 -57.98 -0.02
CA GLU A 47 -37.22 -58.29 1.15
C GLU A 47 -37.13 -57.06 2.06
N ASP A 48 -36.73 -55.91 1.51
CA ASP A 48 -36.78 -54.59 2.18
C ASP A 48 -38.16 -54.35 2.80
N LYS A 49 -39.24 -54.65 2.06
CA LYS A 49 -40.60 -54.41 2.51
C LYS A 49 -41.00 -55.22 3.74
N GLU A 50 -40.52 -56.45 3.89
CA GLU A 50 -40.78 -57.27 5.08
C GLU A 50 -39.85 -56.92 6.25
N ILE A 51 -38.61 -56.47 5.98
CA ILE A 51 -37.69 -55.89 6.98
C ILE A 51 -38.31 -54.62 7.59
N ILE A 52 -38.65 -53.63 6.75
CA ILE A 52 -39.25 -52.35 7.17
C ILE A 52 -40.54 -52.58 7.97
N LYS A 53 -41.38 -53.53 7.52
CA LYS A 53 -42.63 -53.92 8.20
C LYS A 53 -42.39 -54.50 9.59
N THR A 54 -41.35 -55.31 9.77
CA THR A 54 -40.98 -55.88 11.07
C THR A 54 -40.50 -54.78 12.02
N GLU A 55 -39.67 -53.86 11.52
CA GLU A 55 -39.25 -52.68 12.27
C GLU A 55 -40.42 -51.78 12.68
N ILE A 56 -41.39 -51.52 11.79
CA ILE A 56 -42.59 -50.73 12.10
C ILE A 56 -43.39 -51.35 13.26
N GLU A 57 -43.54 -52.67 13.31
CA GLU A 57 -44.22 -53.35 14.41
C GLU A 57 -43.41 -53.30 15.72
N ASP A 58 -42.08 -53.33 15.66
CA ASP A 58 -41.22 -53.16 16.85
C ASP A 58 -41.20 -51.71 17.36
N PHE A 59 -41.28 -50.72 16.47
CA PHE A 59 -41.46 -49.31 16.85
C PHE A 59 -42.82 -49.07 17.55
N LYS A 60 -43.92 -49.69 17.09
CA LYS A 60 -45.21 -49.65 17.81
C LYS A 60 -45.07 -50.13 19.24
N LYS A 61 -44.37 -51.26 19.46
CA LYS A 61 -44.12 -51.83 20.80
C LYS A 61 -43.20 -50.95 21.65
N MET A 62 -42.18 -50.34 21.04
CA MET A 62 -41.28 -49.40 21.70
C MET A 62 -42.04 -48.20 22.27
N TYR A 63 -42.90 -47.56 21.45
CA TYR A 63 -43.62 -46.35 21.83
C TYR A 63 -44.69 -46.54 22.92
N VAL A 64 -45.10 -47.77 23.25
CA VAL A 64 -45.95 -48.06 24.43
C VAL A 64 -45.32 -47.54 25.73
N ASN A 65 -43.98 -47.42 25.78
CA ASN A 65 -43.21 -47.06 26.97
C ASN A 65 -42.32 -45.81 26.77
N GLU A 66 -42.50 -45.03 25.70
CA GLU A 66 -41.69 -43.84 25.38
C GLU A 66 -42.57 -42.66 24.90
N ASN A 67 -42.13 -41.43 25.17
CA ASN A 67 -42.90 -40.22 24.81
C ASN A 67 -42.97 -40.02 23.28
N MET A 68 -44.18 -40.07 22.74
CA MET A 68 -44.46 -39.88 21.31
C MET A 68 -44.71 -38.38 21.00
N GLN A 69 -43.79 -37.72 20.27
CA GLN A 69 -43.91 -36.28 19.96
C GLN A 69 -43.55 -35.91 18.51
N ALA A 70 -43.82 -34.66 18.13
CA ALA A 70 -43.57 -34.06 16.82
C ALA A 70 -44.26 -34.81 15.67
N ILE A 71 -43.53 -35.64 14.93
CA ILE A 71 -44.06 -36.39 13.77
C ILE A 71 -44.30 -37.87 14.06
N ALA A 72 -43.85 -38.39 15.21
CA ALA A 72 -44.11 -39.77 15.62
C ALA A 72 -45.62 -40.12 15.68
N PRO A 73 -46.53 -39.22 16.13
CA PRO A 73 -47.98 -39.49 16.09
C PRO A 73 -48.51 -39.72 14.67
N LEU A 74 -48.05 -38.96 13.67
CA LEU A 74 -48.47 -39.13 12.27
C LEU A 74 -47.96 -40.46 11.70
N ALA A 75 -46.70 -40.80 11.97
CA ALA A 75 -46.11 -42.06 11.54
C ALA A 75 -46.79 -43.28 12.18
N LEU A 76 -47.09 -43.24 13.49
CA LEU A 76 -47.80 -44.32 14.18
C LEU A 76 -49.25 -44.45 13.71
N ASN A 77 -49.95 -43.34 13.48
CA ASN A 77 -51.31 -43.34 12.94
C ASN A 77 -51.35 -43.94 11.52
N LYS A 78 -50.48 -43.48 10.61
CA LYS A 78 -50.36 -44.06 9.26
C LYS A 78 -49.96 -45.53 9.26
N ALA A 79 -49.14 -45.97 10.22
CA ALA A 79 -48.79 -47.37 10.43
C ALA A 79 -49.91 -48.22 11.06
N GLY A 80 -51.05 -47.64 11.47
CA GLY A 80 -52.15 -48.36 12.12
C GLY A 80 -51.89 -48.71 13.58
N ALA A 81 -51.41 -47.75 14.38
CA ALA A 81 -51.38 -47.85 15.84
C ALA A 81 -52.80 -47.79 16.46
N SER A 82 -52.94 -48.32 17.68
CA SER A 82 -54.18 -48.20 18.45
C SER A 82 -54.38 -46.76 18.97
N GLN A 83 -55.65 -46.34 19.12
CA GLN A 83 -55.95 -45.00 19.64
C GLN A 83 -55.40 -44.80 21.06
N GLU A 84 -55.38 -45.84 21.90
CA GLU A 84 -54.74 -45.83 23.23
C GLU A 84 -53.25 -45.43 23.18
N LEU A 85 -52.50 -45.90 22.17
CA LEU A 85 -51.11 -45.51 21.97
C LEU A 85 -51.00 -44.07 21.43
N LEU A 86 -51.88 -43.70 20.47
CA LEU A 86 -51.96 -42.34 19.93
C LEU A 86 -52.39 -41.31 21.00
N ASP A 87 -53.08 -41.75 22.05
CA ASP A 87 -53.54 -40.87 23.09
C ASP A 87 -52.44 -40.34 24.00
N ASN A 88 -51.33 -41.08 24.12
CA ASN A 88 -50.11 -40.72 24.84
C ASN A 88 -49.21 -39.71 24.09
N ALA A 89 -49.72 -39.04 23.07
CA ALA A 89 -49.03 -37.94 22.39
C ALA A 89 -48.61 -36.83 23.37
N TYR A 90 -47.31 -36.49 23.34
CA TYR A 90 -46.74 -35.39 24.12
C TYR A 90 -46.75 -34.09 23.32
N PHE A 91 -47.16 -33.00 23.96
CA PHE A 91 -47.30 -31.67 23.36
C PHE A 91 -46.37 -30.67 24.06
N LYS A 92 -45.61 -29.91 23.27
CA LYS A 92 -44.60 -28.98 23.75
C LYS A 92 -45.22 -27.67 24.23
N THR A 93 -44.70 -27.13 25.32
CA THR A 93 -44.94 -25.75 25.76
C THR A 93 -43.95 -24.79 25.13
N GLY A 94 -44.37 -23.56 24.83
CA GLY A 94 -43.53 -22.50 24.25
C GLY A 94 -44.25 -21.69 23.17
N THR A 95 -43.56 -20.68 22.64
CA THR A 95 -44.10 -19.68 21.71
C THR A 95 -43.13 -19.42 20.55
N SER A 96 -43.08 -20.35 19.61
CA SER A 96 -42.32 -20.24 18.35
C SER A 96 -43.07 -20.98 17.23
N SER A 97 -42.81 -20.63 15.96
CA SER A 97 -43.52 -21.23 14.83
C SER A 97 -43.27 -22.74 14.72
N ILE A 98 -42.03 -23.20 14.97
CA ILE A 98 -41.71 -24.64 15.01
C ILE A 98 -42.40 -25.39 16.16
N ILE A 99 -42.60 -24.78 17.34
CA ILE A 99 -43.33 -25.44 18.46
C ILE A 99 -44.81 -25.59 18.11
N TYR A 100 -45.44 -24.55 17.55
CA TYR A 100 -46.83 -24.65 17.10
C TYR A 100 -46.97 -25.70 15.99
N SER A 101 -46.06 -25.70 15.01
CA SER A 101 -46.02 -26.68 13.92
C SER A 101 -45.93 -28.12 14.43
N GLN A 102 -44.98 -28.41 15.32
CA GLN A 102 -44.82 -29.74 15.89
C GLN A 102 -46.01 -30.17 16.76
N ASN A 103 -46.68 -29.23 17.44
CA ASN A 103 -47.93 -29.52 18.16
C ASN A 103 -49.10 -29.79 17.21
N ILE A 104 -49.24 -29.04 16.10
CA ILE A 104 -50.28 -29.28 15.07
C ILE A 104 -50.13 -30.69 14.49
N LEU A 105 -48.90 -31.04 14.06
CA LEU A 105 -48.56 -32.36 13.54
C LEU A 105 -48.83 -33.46 14.58
N SER A 106 -48.45 -33.24 15.85
CA SER A 106 -48.69 -34.19 16.93
C SER A 106 -50.19 -34.38 17.24
N LEU A 107 -50.98 -33.30 17.18
CA LEU A 107 -52.42 -33.34 17.47
C LEU A 107 -53.17 -34.09 16.37
N ILE A 108 -52.87 -33.78 15.10
CA ILE A 108 -53.51 -34.47 13.96
C ILE A 108 -53.14 -35.96 13.96
N GLY A 109 -51.87 -36.31 14.17
CA GLY A 109 -51.45 -37.71 14.33
C GLY A 109 -52.09 -38.40 15.54
N GLY A 110 -52.36 -37.67 16.62
CA GLY A 110 -53.12 -38.15 17.78
C GLY A 110 -54.64 -38.22 17.60
N ASN A 111 -55.18 -37.97 16.40
CA ASN A 111 -56.62 -37.81 16.10
C ASN A 111 -57.32 -36.71 16.92
N LYS A 112 -56.60 -35.63 17.26
CA LYS A 112 -57.03 -34.50 18.12
C LYS A 112 -57.09 -33.19 17.32
N ASN A 113 -58.01 -32.30 17.69
CA ASN A 113 -58.24 -31.04 16.99
C ASN A 113 -57.16 -29.98 17.31
N PRO A 114 -56.34 -29.51 16.35
CA PRO A 114 -55.33 -28.47 16.59
C PRO A 114 -55.91 -27.06 16.72
N ARG A 115 -57.19 -26.85 16.37
CA ARG A 115 -57.89 -25.56 16.53
C ARG A 115 -58.45 -25.34 17.93
N GLU A 116 -58.56 -26.39 18.74
CA GLU A 116 -59.10 -26.30 20.09
C GLU A 116 -58.43 -27.35 21.00
N TYR A 117 -57.17 -27.11 21.38
CA TYR A 117 -56.46 -27.96 22.32
C TYR A 117 -56.04 -27.19 23.56
N LYS A 118 -56.58 -27.58 24.73
CA LYS A 118 -56.33 -26.95 26.05
C LYS A 118 -56.46 -25.41 26.02
N GLY A 119 -57.51 -24.91 25.35
CA GLY A 119 -57.77 -23.47 25.22
C GLY A 119 -56.85 -22.72 24.25
N THR A 120 -56.04 -23.42 23.43
CA THR A 120 -55.26 -22.81 22.35
C THR A 120 -55.68 -23.34 20.98
N ASP A 121 -55.93 -22.40 20.06
CA ASP A 121 -55.96 -22.64 18.62
C ASP A 121 -54.54 -22.45 18.07
N TYR A 122 -53.84 -23.57 17.83
CA TYR A 122 -52.47 -23.52 17.28
C TYR A 122 -52.46 -23.13 15.81
N ILE A 123 -53.50 -23.50 15.06
CA ILE A 123 -53.65 -23.16 13.64
C ILE A 123 -53.76 -21.65 13.48
N LYS A 124 -54.71 -21.02 14.17
CA LYS A 124 -54.92 -19.57 14.10
C LYS A 124 -53.68 -18.81 14.57
N LYS A 125 -53.04 -19.23 15.67
CA LYS A 125 -51.79 -18.61 16.14
C LYS A 125 -50.65 -18.70 15.12
N LEU A 126 -50.55 -19.81 14.38
CA LEU A 126 -49.54 -19.96 13.33
C LEU A 126 -49.89 -19.11 12.09
N VAL A 127 -51.09 -19.22 11.54
CA VAL A 127 -51.52 -18.44 10.35
C VAL A 127 -51.46 -16.92 10.63
N GLN A 128 -51.88 -16.46 11.80
CA GLN A 128 -51.79 -15.03 12.18
C GLN A 128 -50.35 -14.54 12.41
N SER A 129 -49.35 -15.43 12.42
CA SER A 129 -47.93 -15.07 12.49
C SER A 129 -47.26 -14.91 11.13
N GLN A 130 -47.99 -15.18 10.03
CA GLN A 130 -47.46 -15.02 8.67
C GLN A 130 -47.23 -13.53 8.34
N ARG A 131 -46.05 -13.26 7.78
CA ARG A 131 -45.60 -11.92 7.40
C ARG A 131 -46.16 -11.53 6.02
N PRO A 132 -46.75 -10.33 5.85
CA PRO A 132 -47.31 -9.89 4.58
C PRO A 132 -46.22 -9.57 3.55
N ALA A 133 -46.64 -9.33 2.30
CA ALA A 133 -45.74 -8.82 1.27
C ALA A 133 -45.16 -7.45 1.66
N GLY A 134 -43.86 -7.25 1.48
CA GLY A 134 -43.15 -6.02 1.89
C GLY A 134 -42.77 -5.90 3.38
N ASP A 135 -42.99 -6.94 4.20
CA ASP A 135 -42.37 -7.07 5.53
C ASP A 135 -40.91 -7.55 5.40
N GLU A 136 -40.02 -7.18 6.33
CA GLU A 136 -38.61 -7.64 6.39
C GLU A 136 -38.49 -9.18 6.31
N PHE A 137 -39.46 -9.88 6.90
CA PHE A 137 -39.54 -11.34 6.94
C PHE A 137 -40.70 -11.86 6.08
N GLU A 138 -41.03 -11.18 4.98
CA GLU A 138 -42.05 -11.54 3.97
C GLU A 138 -42.29 -13.06 3.84
N GLY A 139 -43.53 -13.50 3.99
CA GLY A 139 -43.94 -14.90 3.86
C GLY A 139 -43.60 -15.82 5.04
N GLN A 140 -42.65 -15.45 5.90
CA GLN A 140 -42.23 -16.25 7.05
C GLN A 140 -43.28 -16.24 8.18
N PHE A 141 -43.24 -17.24 9.06
CA PHE A 141 -44.13 -17.35 10.23
C PHE A 141 -43.36 -17.01 11.52
N ILE A 142 -43.61 -15.81 12.07
CA ILE A 142 -42.83 -15.21 13.18
C ILE A 142 -43.74 -15.02 14.40
N VAL A 143 -43.69 -15.97 15.34
CA VAL A 143 -44.65 -16.07 16.47
C VAL A 143 -44.31 -15.14 17.64
N GLY A 144 -43.01 -14.90 17.90
CA GLY A 144 -42.63 -14.00 19.00
C GLY A 144 -41.17 -14.02 19.47
N ASN A 145 -40.25 -14.68 18.76
CA ASN A 145 -38.83 -14.74 19.16
C ASN A 145 -37.90 -14.53 17.95
N ILE A 146 -36.63 -14.22 18.21
CA ILE A 146 -35.58 -14.11 17.17
C ILE A 146 -35.38 -15.42 16.41
N THR A 147 -35.63 -16.57 17.04
CA THR A 147 -35.41 -17.92 16.49
C THR A 147 -36.30 -18.30 15.31
N ASP A 148 -37.37 -17.55 15.05
CA ASP A 148 -38.27 -17.80 13.92
C ASP A 148 -37.76 -17.10 12.64
N ARG A 149 -36.97 -16.02 12.79
CA ARG A 149 -36.51 -15.16 11.70
C ARG A 149 -35.44 -15.84 10.87
N ASN A 150 -35.58 -15.76 9.55
CA ASN A 150 -34.64 -16.32 8.57
C ASN A 150 -34.31 -17.79 8.82
N SER A 151 -35.26 -18.55 9.38
CA SER A 151 -35.09 -19.97 9.72
C SER A 151 -35.81 -20.85 8.69
N PRO A 152 -35.14 -21.29 7.60
CA PRO A 152 -35.76 -22.10 6.55
C PRO A 152 -36.40 -23.38 7.09
N ILE A 153 -35.82 -24.01 8.11
CA ILE A 153 -36.40 -25.22 8.73
C ILE A 153 -37.66 -24.94 9.55
N ASN A 154 -37.74 -23.81 10.28
CA ASN A 154 -38.97 -23.43 10.99
C ASN A 154 -40.08 -23.07 9.99
N LEU A 155 -39.74 -22.42 8.89
CA LEU A 155 -40.67 -22.12 7.79
C LEU A 155 -41.17 -23.41 7.11
N ALA A 156 -40.28 -24.35 6.78
CA ALA A 156 -40.65 -25.65 6.23
C ALA A 156 -41.59 -26.43 7.16
N TYR A 157 -41.27 -26.52 8.46
CA TYR A 157 -42.17 -27.10 9.47
C TYR A 157 -43.54 -26.42 9.50
N SER A 158 -43.59 -25.10 9.34
CA SER A 158 -44.84 -24.31 9.37
C SER A 158 -45.72 -24.58 8.15
N ILE A 159 -45.13 -24.59 6.95
CA ILE A 159 -45.80 -24.98 5.70
C ILE A 159 -46.38 -26.39 5.83
N ILE A 160 -45.55 -27.37 6.20
CA ILE A 160 -45.95 -28.78 6.32
C ILE A 160 -47.07 -28.96 7.36
N ALA A 161 -47.01 -28.26 8.49
CA ALA A 161 -48.07 -28.30 9.50
C ALA A 161 -49.41 -27.74 9.01
N LEU A 162 -49.40 -26.69 8.19
CA LEU A 162 -50.61 -26.08 7.63
C LEU A 162 -51.20 -26.91 6.48
N GLU A 163 -50.37 -27.56 5.67
CA GLU A 163 -50.83 -28.53 4.65
C GLU A 163 -51.47 -29.78 5.27
N VAL A 164 -50.81 -30.38 6.27
CA VAL A 164 -51.35 -31.53 7.00
C VAL A 164 -52.67 -31.16 7.70
N ALA A 165 -52.79 -29.93 8.18
CA ALA A 165 -54.01 -29.40 8.78
C ALA A 165 -55.08 -28.93 7.76
N LYS A 166 -54.74 -28.86 6.47
CA LYS A 166 -55.60 -28.39 5.35
C LYS A 166 -56.22 -27.03 5.62
N VAL A 167 -55.35 -26.00 5.70
CA VAL A 167 -55.71 -24.64 6.10
C VAL A 167 -55.27 -23.62 5.06
N ASP A 168 -56.08 -22.59 4.85
CA ASP A 168 -55.73 -21.45 4.01
C ASP A 168 -54.74 -20.51 4.71
N TYR A 169 -53.70 -20.13 3.97
CA TYR A 169 -52.70 -19.10 4.27
C TYR A 169 -52.09 -18.63 2.94
N ASN A 170 -51.19 -17.65 2.94
CA ASN A 170 -50.53 -17.23 1.71
C ASN A 170 -49.41 -18.23 1.32
N LYS A 171 -49.81 -19.29 0.63
CA LYS A 171 -48.97 -20.40 0.16
C LYS A 171 -47.82 -19.92 -0.73
N GLU A 172 -48.15 -19.15 -1.77
CA GLU A 172 -47.19 -18.59 -2.74
C GLU A 172 -46.09 -17.77 -2.04
N LEU A 173 -46.46 -16.91 -1.10
CA LEU A 173 -45.52 -16.06 -0.36
C LEU A 173 -44.62 -16.88 0.59
N ALA A 174 -45.18 -17.87 1.29
CA ALA A 174 -44.41 -18.76 2.17
C ALA A 174 -43.41 -19.64 1.39
N ILE A 175 -43.84 -20.18 0.25
CA ILE A 175 -43.03 -21.02 -0.64
C ILE A 175 -41.92 -20.19 -1.29
N THR A 176 -42.25 -18.99 -1.78
CA THR A 176 -41.27 -18.03 -2.31
C THR A 176 -40.23 -17.65 -1.25
N ALA A 177 -40.65 -17.40 0.00
CA ALA A 177 -39.75 -17.14 1.11
C ALA A 177 -38.85 -18.35 1.44
N LEU A 178 -39.39 -19.58 1.39
CA LEU A 178 -38.61 -20.79 1.62
C LEU A 178 -37.54 -20.99 0.53
N THR A 179 -37.90 -20.82 -0.74
CA THR A 179 -36.95 -20.85 -1.87
C THR A 179 -35.83 -19.82 -1.70
N LYS A 180 -36.18 -18.56 -1.39
CA LYS A 180 -35.21 -17.48 -1.11
C LYS A 180 -34.24 -17.84 0.04
N LEU A 181 -34.73 -18.46 1.12
CA LEU A 181 -33.92 -18.80 2.29
C LEU A 181 -33.03 -20.03 2.07
N VAL A 182 -33.53 -21.08 1.41
CA VAL A 182 -32.81 -22.37 1.24
C VAL A 182 -31.70 -22.29 0.18
N LEU A 183 -31.78 -21.32 -0.75
CA LEU A 183 -30.74 -21.00 -1.71
C LEU A 183 -29.71 -19.97 -1.18
N ASN A 184 -29.89 -19.43 0.02
CA ASN A 184 -28.97 -18.45 0.61
C ASN A 184 -27.97 -19.11 1.56
N GLU A 185 -26.76 -19.38 1.06
CA GLU A 185 -25.73 -20.14 1.78
C GLU A 185 -25.17 -19.45 3.03
N LYS A 186 -25.51 -18.16 3.27
CA LYS A 186 -25.13 -17.44 4.50
C LYS A 186 -26.02 -17.76 5.71
N ILE A 187 -27.06 -18.57 5.54
CA ILE A 187 -28.08 -18.85 6.56
C ILE A 187 -27.87 -20.23 7.17
N VAL A 188 -26.99 -20.32 8.18
CA VAL A 188 -26.65 -21.56 8.88
C VAL A 188 -27.53 -21.73 10.13
N SER A 189 -28.09 -22.93 10.35
CA SER A 189 -28.79 -23.28 11.59
C SER A 189 -27.84 -23.95 12.59
N SER A 190 -27.80 -23.47 13.83
CA SER A 190 -26.94 -24.04 14.89
C SER A 190 -27.43 -25.36 15.50
N VAL A 191 -28.54 -25.93 14.99
CA VAL A 191 -29.19 -27.14 15.53
C VAL A 191 -29.44 -28.22 14.46
N TYR A 192 -29.35 -27.86 13.18
CA TYR A 192 -29.58 -28.73 12.03
C TYR A 192 -28.55 -28.43 10.95
N ASN A 193 -27.97 -29.47 10.36
CA ASN A 193 -27.01 -29.29 9.26
C ASN A 193 -27.72 -28.88 7.95
N ASP A 194 -26.95 -28.45 6.94
CA ASP A 194 -27.50 -27.99 5.66
C ASP A 194 -28.35 -29.06 4.94
N ILE A 195 -27.94 -30.34 5.01
CA ILE A 195 -28.65 -31.48 4.41
C ILE A 195 -30.01 -31.69 5.09
N GLU A 196 -30.11 -31.49 6.40
CA GLU A 196 -31.37 -31.56 7.16
C GLU A 196 -32.30 -30.39 6.86
N VAL A 197 -31.77 -29.17 6.77
CA VAL A 197 -32.54 -27.98 6.35
C VAL A 197 -33.10 -28.19 4.94
N LYS A 198 -32.25 -28.63 4.01
CA LYS A 198 -32.59 -28.90 2.61
C LYS A 198 -33.57 -30.05 2.45
N GLY A 199 -33.37 -31.17 3.15
CA GLY A 199 -34.29 -32.32 3.12
C GLY A 199 -35.66 -31.99 3.72
N MET A 200 -35.73 -31.14 4.77
CA MET A 200 -37.01 -30.68 5.30
C MET A 200 -37.70 -29.70 4.33
N ALA A 201 -36.92 -28.86 3.63
CA ALA A 201 -37.45 -28.00 2.58
C ALA A 201 -38.03 -28.78 1.39
N LEU A 202 -37.44 -29.92 0.99
CA LEU A 202 -38.02 -30.79 -0.04
C LEU A 202 -39.44 -31.24 0.29
N ILE A 203 -39.74 -31.54 1.56
CA ILE A 203 -41.08 -31.97 2.01
C ILE A 203 -42.06 -30.80 1.91
N ALA A 204 -41.63 -29.58 2.24
CA ALA A 204 -42.47 -28.38 2.19
C ALA A 204 -42.75 -27.92 0.75
N LEU A 205 -41.70 -27.83 -0.07
CA LEU A 205 -41.78 -27.44 -1.49
C LEU A 205 -42.61 -28.45 -2.32
N ALA A 206 -42.59 -29.74 -1.96
CA ALA A 206 -43.40 -30.78 -2.60
C ALA A 206 -44.93 -30.58 -2.50
N SER A 207 -45.40 -29.66 -1.64
CA SER A 207 -46.82 -29.32 -1.56
C SER A 207 -47.29 -28.30 -2.59
N HIS A 208 -46.36 -27.51 -3.17
CA HIS A 208 -46.65 -26.42 -4.10
C HIS A 208 -45.73 -26.39 -5.33
N PRO A 209 -45.63 -27.49 -6.10
CA PRO A 209 -44.84 -27.55 -7.33
C PRO A 209 -45.40 -26.71 -8.49
N GLU A 210 -46.58 -26.09 -8.33
CA GLU A 210 -47.18 -25.16 -9.28
C GLU A 210 -46.67 -23.71 -9.16
N VAL A 211 -45.95 -23.38 -8.08
CA VAL A 211 -45.33 -22.05 -7.88
C VAL A 211 -44.04 -21.96 -8.71
N GLU A 212 -43.81 -20.80 -9.34
CA GLU A 212 -42.70 -20.59 -10.28
C GLU A 212 -41.32 -20.83 -9.61
N GLY A 213 -40.42 -21.50 -10.33
CA GLY A 213 -39.08 -21.85 -9.84
C GLY A 213 -39.00 -22.95 -8.78
N VAL A 214 -40.14 -23.50 -8.29
CA VAL A 214 -40.12 -24.50 -7.21
C VAL A 214 -39.54 -25.84 -7.66
N ASN A 215 -39.91 -26.37 -8.83
CA ASN A 215 -39.35 -27.65 -9.30
C ASN A 215 -37.85 -27.55 -9.63
N ASP A 216 -37.38 -26.38 -10.07
CA ASP A 216 -35.95 -26.11 -10.27
C ASP A 216 -35.22 -26.09 -8.92
N THR A 217 -35.79 -25.41 -7.92
CA THR A 217 -35.28 -25.37 -6.54
C THR A 217 -35.23 -26.78 -5.92
N ILE A 218 -36.29 -27.57 -6.10
CA ILE A 218 -36.34 -28.99 -5.69
C ILE A 218 -35.22 -29.79 -6.38
N SER A 219 -35.02 -29.61 -7.69
CA SER A 219 -33.97 -30.29 -8.46
C SER A 219 -32.56 -29.89 -8.01
N THR A 220 -32.32 -28.61 -7.73
CA THR A 220 -31.07 -28.09 -7.16
C THR A 220 -30.80 -28.70 -5.78
N ILE A 221 -31.81 -28.72 -4.90
CA ILE A 221 -31.68 -29.31 -3.57
C ILE A 221 -31.37 -30.81 -3.65
N ILE A 222 -32.10 -31.56 -4.49
CA ILE A 222 -31.85 -32.99 -4.72
C ILE A 222 -30.42 -33.22 -5.19
N SER A 223 -29.94 -32.43 -6.16
CA SER A 223 -28.60 -32.54 -6.72
C SER A 223 -27.51 -32.29 -5.67
N LYS A 224 -27.69 -31.28 -4.80
CA LYS A 224 -26.76 -30.96 -3.70
C LYS A 224 -26.77 -32.03 -2.60
N ILE A 225 -27.94 -32.58 -2.25
CA ILE A 225 -28.03 -33.72 -1.32
C ILE A 225 -27.33 -34.96 -1.91
N HIS A 226 -27.56 -35.28 -3.19
CA HIS A 226 -26.97 -36.45 -3.85
C HIS A 226 -25.43 -36.43 -3.87
N SER A 227 -24.82 -35.25 -4.07
CA SER A 227 -23.37 -35.08 -4.02
C SER A 227 -22.74 -35.26 -2.63
N PHE A 228 -23.54 -35.20 -1.55
CA PHE A 228 -23.06 -35.44 -0.17
C PHE A 228 -23.30 -36.88 0.34
N GLN A 229 -23.88 -37.78 -0.47
CA GLN A 229 -24.14 -39.16 -0.05
C GLN A 229 -22.84 -39.99 0.01
N LYS A 230 -22.49 -40.49 1.20
CA LYS A 230 -21.38 -41.41 1.47
C LYS A 230 -21.59 -42.75 0.77
N SER A 231 -20.51 -43.51 0.55
CA SER A 231 -20.59 -44.78 -0.18
C SER A 231 -21.35 -45.88 0.57
N ASP A 232 -21.44 -45.80 1.90
CA ASP A 232 -22.30 -46.68 2.72
C ASP A 232 -23.79 -46.26 2.73
N GLY A 233 -24.17 -45.29 1.89
CA GLY A 233 -25.54 -44.79 1.74
C GLY A 233 -25.92 -43.66 2.72
N SER A 234 -25.06 -43.36 3.71
CA SER A 234 -25.31 -42.34 4.74
C SER A 234 -24.90 -40.91 4.33
N PHE A 235 -24.97 -39.96 5.27
CA PHE A 235 -24.57 -38.56 5.10
C PHE A 235 -23.68 -38.14 6.28
N GLU A 236 -22.91 -37.07 6.14
CA GLU A 236 -22.08 -36.53 7.22
C GLU A 236 -22.90 -35.63 8.15
N SER A 237 -22.97 -35.98 9.44
CA SER A 237 -23.88 -35.35 10.39
C SER A 237 -23.61 -35.73 11.85
N ASP A 238 -23.80 -34.78 12.76
CA ASP A 238 -23.93 -34.98 14.22
C ASP A 238 -25.13 -35.85 14.63
N ASN A 239 -26.02 -36.18 13.69
CA ASN A 239 -27.20 -37.01 13.88
C ASN A 239 -27.57 -37.72 12.56
N GLU A 240 -26.72 -38.66 12.14
CA GLU A 240 -26.82 -39.38 10.85
C GLU A 240 -28.21 -40.00 10.63
N ALA A 241 -28.82 -40.57 11.66
CA ALA A 241 -30.15 -41.20 11.57
C ALA A 241 -31.29 -40.18 11.36
N ARG A 242 -31.18 -38.99 11.96
CA ARG A 242 -32.11 -37.88 11.72
C ARG A 242 -31.96 -37.34 10.30
N THR A 243 -30.72 -37.15 9.84
CA THR A 243 -30.41 -36.68 8.48
C THR A 243 -30.88 -37.66 7.42
N LEU A 244 -30.56 -38.95 7.54
CA LEU A 244 -31.09 -40.03 6.69
C LEU A 244 -32.62 -40.04 6.67
N GLY A 245 -33.25 -39.97 7.85
CA GLY A 245 -34.70 -39.95 7.97
C GLY A 245 -35.32 -38.78 7.19
N ILE A 246 -34.84 -37.55 7.41
CA ILE A 246 -35.33 -36.35 6.73
C ILE A 246 -35.13 -36.45 5.20
N VAL A 247 -33.98 -36.93 4.73
CA VAL A 247 -33.71 -37.09 3.28
C VAL A 247 -34.66 -38.12 2.65
N ILE A 248 -34.86 -39.28 3.27
CA ILE A 248 -35.81 -40.30 2.81
C ILE A 248 -37.23 -39.72 2.70
N GLN A 249 -37.69 -38.98 3.71
CA GLN A 249 -39.00 -38.33 3.70
C GLN A 249 -39.13 -37.27 2.59
N GLY A 250 -38.10 -36.45 2.36
CA GLY A 250 -38.06 -35.43 1.30
C GLY A 250 -38.10 -36.02 -0.12
N LEU A 251 -37.43 -37.15 -0.33
CA LEU A 251 -37.47 -37.87 -1.61
C LEU A 251 -38.83 -38.55 -1.84
N VAL A 252 -39.40 -39.22 -0.82
CA VAL A 252 -40.73 -39.84 -0.91
C VAL A 252 -41.83 -38.80 -1.14
N ALA A 253 -41.76 -37.64 -0.49
CA ALA A 253 -42.68 -36.52 -0.74
C ALA A 253 -42.60 -36.00 -2.19
N ASN A 254 -41.44 -36.13 -2.85
CA ASN A 254 -41.25 -35.81 -4.27
C ASN A 254 -41.46 -36.99 -5.23
N ASN A 255 -42.07 -38.10 -4.76
CA ASN A 255 -42.32 -39.33 -5.51
C ASN A 255 -41.03 -39.98 -6.08
N ILE A 256 -39.87 -39.70 -5.50
CA ILE A 256 -38.58 -40.30 -5.84
C ILE A 256 -38.35 -41.51 -4.92
N ASN A 257 -37.90 -42.62 -5.48
CA ASN A 257 -37.58 -43.84 -4.71
C ASN A 257 -36.18 -43.70 -4.06
N PRO A 258 -36.04 -43.64 -2.73
CA PRO A 258 -34.74 -43.53 -2.06
C PRO A 258 -33.91 -44.82 -2.15
N LEU A 259 -34.52 -45.92 -2.60
CA LEU A 259 -33.88 -47.21 -2.87
C LEU A 259 -33.79 -47.49 -4.38
N SER A 260 -33.78 -46.44 -5.23
CA SER A 260 -33.46 -46.56 -6.66
C SER A 260 -31.97 -46.79 -6.87
N LYS A 261 -31.58 -47.27 -8.07
CA LYS A 261 -30.17 -47.38 -8.49
C LYS A 261 -29.42 -46.04 -8.50
N GLU A 262 -30.11 -44.91 -8.49
CA GLU A 262 -29.49 -43.59 -8.44
C GLU A 262 -29.05 -43.25 -6.99
N TRP A 263 -29.74 -43.79 -5.99
CA TRP A 263 -29.52 -43.53 -4.55
C TRP A 263 -28.83 -44.67 -3.78
N ILE A 264 -28.50 -45.76 -4.46
CA ILE A 264 -27.67 -46.85 -3.93
C ILE A 264 -26.22 -46.57 -4.34
N LYS A 265 -25.31 -46.61 -3.37
CA LYS A 265 -23.86 -46.51 -3.60
C LYS A 265 -23.25 -47.92 -3.44
N ASP A 266 -22.36 -48.15 -2.46
CA ASP A 266 -22.00 -49.51 -2.03
C ASP A 266 -23.15 -50.17 -1.24
N LYS A 267 -23.98 -49.33 -0.60
CA LYS A 267 -25.18 -49.69 0.17
C LYS A 267 -26.33 -48.72 -0.08
N SER A 268 -27.52 -49.13 0.37
CA SER A 268 -28.75 -48.33 0.36
C SER A 268 -28.92 -47.45 1.62
N MET A 269 -29.74 -46.40 1.52
CA MET A 269 -30.14 -45.60 2.69
C MET A 269 -30.88 -46.43 3.76
N LEU A 270 -31.53 -47.54 3.38
CA LEU A 270 -32.21 -48.43 4.33
C LEU A 270 -31.20 -49.16 5.21
N GLU A 271 -30.18 -49.77 4.61
CA GLU A 271 -29.09 -50.42 5.37
C GLU A 271 -28.36 -49.43 6.26
N ALA A 272 -28.06 -48.23 5.73
CA ALA A 272 -27.45 -47.14 6.48
C ALA A 272 -28.27 -46.75 7.71
N LEU A 273 -29.59 -46.54 7.54
CA LEU A 273 -30.49 -46.18 8.63
C LEU A 273 -30.60 -47.29 9.68
N LEU A 274 -30.78 -48.55 9.26
CA LEU A 274 -30.91 -49.69 10.17
C LEU A 274 -29.63 -49.97 10.98
N LYS A 275 -28.45 -49.61 10.46
CA LYS A 275 -27.17 -49.65 11.19
C LYS A 275 -27.17 -48.75 12.45
N LEU A 276 -28.00 -47.70 12.45
CA LEU A 276 -28.07 -46.68 13.49
C LEU A 276 -29.15 -46.97 14.56
N LYS A 277 -29.69 -48.20 14.59
CA LYS A 277 -30.61 -48.66 15.65
C LYS A 277 -29.93 -48.61 17.02
N SER A 278 -30.55 -47.92 17.97
CA SER A 278 -30.04 -47.84 19.35
C SER A 278 -30.47 -49.03 20.20
N LYS A 279 -29.74 -49.31 21.28
CA LYS A 279 -30.21 -50.25 22.31
C LYS A 279 -31.43 -49.66 23.05
N PRO A 280 -32.34 -50.48 23.59
CA PRO A 280 -33.47 -49.99 24.37
C PRO A 280 -33.01 -49.10 25.53
N ARG A 281 -33.69 -47.96 25.72
CA ARG A 281 -33.29 -46.93 26.68
C ARG A 281 -33.34 -47.39 28.13
N ASN A 282 -34.36 -48.18 28.47
CA ASN A 282 -34.68 -48.66 29.81
C ASN A 282 -34.75 -50.19 29.81
N SER A 283 -34.36 -50.85 30.90
CA SER A 283 -34.43 -52.31 31.07
C SER A 283 -35.81 -52.93 30.84
N ASN A 284 -36.87 -52.12 30.95
CA ASN A 284 -38.26 -52.55 30.84
C ASN A 284 -38.77 -52.53 29.39
N ASN A 285 -38.00 -51.97 28.44
CA ASN A 285 -38.32 -51.99 27.02
C ASN A 285 -37.39 -52.98 26.30
N LYS A 286 -37.96 -53.86 25.46
CA LYS A 286 -37.18 -54.80 24.66
C LYS A 286 -36.74 -54.20 23.32
N TYR A 287 -37.38 -53.12 22.89
CA TYR A 287 -37.29 -52.56 21.55
C TYR A 287 -36.47 -51.27 21.54
N GLY A 288 -35.57 -51.16 20.56
CA GLY A 288 -34.63 -50.04 20.41
C GLY A 288 -35.12 -48.98 19.43
N GLY A 289 -34.73 -47.73 19.68
CA GLY A 289 -35.01 -46.60 18.78
C GLY A 289 -33.92 -46.44 17.72
N PHE A 290 -33.59 -45.20 17.39
CA PHE A 290 -32.35 -44.85 16.68
C PHE A 290 -31.39 -44.09 17.61
N SER A 291 -30.12 -44.02 17.24
CA SER A 291 -29.06 -43.19 17.85
C SER A 291 -28.55 -42.15 16.87
N LYS A 292 -27.77 -41.17 17.36
CA LYS A 292 -27.10 -40.16 16.50
C LYS A 292 -26.12 -40.78 15.51
N SER A 293 -25.44 -41.83 15.93
CA SER A 293 -24.37 -42.53 15.22
C SER A 293 -24.38 -44.02 15.62
N GLU A 294 -23.64 -44.86 14.89
CA GLU A 294 -23.59 -46.31 15.10
C GLU A 294 -23.20 -46.70 16.54
N GLY A 295 -23.94 -47.65 17.12
CA GLY A 295 -23.72 -48.13 18.49
C GLY A 295 -24.05 -47.13 19.61
N GLY A 296 -24.48 -45.91 19.27
CA GLY A 296 -24.77 -44.85 20.22
C GLY A 296 -25.99 -45.07 21.12
N ALA A 297 -26.17 -44.14 22.07
CA ALA A 297 -27.35 -44.11 22.93
C ALA A 297 -28.60 -43.63 22.18
N TYR A 298 -29.78 -44.02 22.68
CA TYR A 298 -31.08 -43.58 22.19
C TYR A 298 -31.18 -42.05 22.08
N GLU A 299 -31.52 -41.55 20.88
CA GLU A 299 -31.83 -40.14 20.64
C GLU A 299 -33.25 -40.01 20.08
N MET A 300 -34.03 -39.08 20.62
CA MET A 300 -35.46 -38.96 20.38
C MET A 300 -35.78 -38.38 18.99
N THR A 301 -34.99 -37.42 18.49
CA THR A 301 -35.21 -36.79 17.17
C THR A 301 -34.75 -37.67 16.02
N ALA A 302 -33.64 -38.40 16.19
CA ALA A 302 -33.25 -39.54 15.37
C ALA A 302 -34.38 -40.57 15.29
N THR A 303 -34.92 -40.96 16.45
CA THR A 303 -35.93 -42.00 16.56
C THR A 303 -37.21 -41.66 15.77
N TYR A 304 -37.77 -40.45 15.91
CA TYR A 304 -39.02 -40.13 15.20
C TYR A 304 -38.83 -39.87 13.70
N HIS A 305 -37.69 -39.36 13.24
CA HIS A 305 -37.43 -39.20 11.80
C HIS A 305 -37.10 -40.54 11.12
N GLY A 306 -36.25 -41.37 11.74
CA GLY A 306 -35.95 -42.70 11.22
C GLY A 306 -37.19 -43.60 11.15
N PHE A 307 -38.05 -43.58 12.18
CA PHE A 307 -39.31 -44.31 12.14
C PHE A 307 -40.28 -43.76 11.08
N ALA A 308 -40.42 -42.44 10.95
CA ALA A 308 -41.26 -41.85 9.91
C ALA A 308 -40.75 -42.18 8.49
N ALA A 309 -39.43 -42.20 8.28
CA ALA A 309 -38.82 -42.62 7.03
C ALA A 309 -39.10 -44.09 6.67
N LEU A 310 -39.09 -45.01 7.64
CA LEU A 310 -39.50 -46.39 7.45
C LEU A 310 -40.98 -46.50 7.03
N VAL A 311 -41.86 -45.71 7.65
CA VAL A 311 -43.29 -45.65 7.26
C VAL A 311 -43.46 -45.07 5.84
N ASP A 312 -42.77 -43.99 5.51
CA ASP A 312 -42.76 -43.36 4.17
C ASP A 312 -42.31 -44.36 3.08
N LEU A 313 -41.25 -45.14 3.33
CA LEU A 313 -40.78 -46.21 2.44
C LEU A 313 -41.79 -47.36 2.31
N TYR A 314 -42.38 -47.83 3.42
CA TYR A 314 -43.29 -48.98 3.38
C TYR A 314 -44.57 -48.70 2.58
N TYR A 315 -45.14 -47.51 2.72
CA TYR A 315 -46.33 -47.09 1.96
C TYR A 315 -45.99 -46.49 0.59
N GLY A 316 -44.75 -46.04 0.36
CA GLY A 316 -44.34 -45.36 -0.87
C GLY A 316 -44.94 -43.96 -1.04
N GLU A 317 -45.35 -43.35 0.08
CA GLU A 317 -46.14 -42.12 0.18
C GLU A 317 -45.88 -41.50 1.54
N SER A 318 -45.73 -40.17 1.63
CA SER A 318 -45.30 -39.54 2.89
C SER A 318 -46.37 -39.55 4.00
N ILE A 319 -45.95 -39.62 5.27
CA ILE A 319 -46.80 -39.46 6.47
C ILE A 319 -47.51 -38.10 6.52
N PHE A 320 -46.99 -37.08 5.84
CA PHE A 320 -47.62 -35.77 5.75
C PHE A 320 -48.77 -35.71 4.72
N GLY A 321 -48.96 -36.76 3.92
CA GLY A 321 -49.94 -36.76 2.81
C GLY A 321 -49.57 -35.85 1.63
N ILE A 322 -48.40 -35.19 1.69
CA ILE A 322 -47.82 -34.38 0.63
C ILE A 322 -47.23 -35.29 -0.45
N LYS A 323 -47.47 -34.95 -1.72
CA LYS A 323 -46.94 -35.69 -2.87
C LYS A 323 -46.83 -34.81 -4.12
N ASN A 324 -45.61 -34.45 -4.50
CA ASN A 324 -45.33 -33.86 -5.81
C ASN A 324 -45.42 -34.94 -6.91
N THR A 325 -46.11 -34.64 -8.01
CA THR A 325 -46.19 -35.51 -9.20
C THR A 325 -45.72 -34.82 -10.49
N SER A 326 -45.19 -33.60 -10.38
CA SER A 326 -44.69 -32.79 -11.51
C SER A 326 -43.23 -33.07 -11.84
N MET A 327 -42.48 -33.72 -10.94
CA MET A 327 -41.08 -34.08 -11.15
C MET A 327 -40.91 -35.12 -12.26
N GLY A 328 -40.02 -34.82 -13.21
CA GLY A 328 -39.50 -35.79 -14.18
C GLY A 328 -38.44 -36.72 -13.57
N GLN A 329 -37.64 -37.38 -14.42
CA GLN A 329 -36.38 -37.94 -13.95
C GLN A 329 -35.41 -36.79 -13.66
N VAL A 330 -34.84 -36.75 -12.46
CA VAL A 330 -33.85 -35.74 -12.08
C VAL A 330 -32.57 -36.01 -12.87
N GLU A 331 -32.04 -34.99 -13.55
CA GLU A 331 -30.80 -35.15 -14.30
C GLU A 331 -29.60 -35.32 -13.35
N LYS A 332 -28.70 -36.24 -13.71
CA LYS A 332 -27.52 -36.58 -12.90
C LYS A 332 -26.56 -35.38 -12.83
N SER A 333 -26.16 -35.00 -11.63
CA SER A 333 -25.05 -34.06 -11.38
C SER A 333 -23.70 -34.79 -11.32
N ALA A 334 -22.60 -34.06 -11.47
CA ALA A 334 -21.25 -34.60 -11.27
C ALA A 334 -20.96 -34.80 -9.77
N VAL A 335 -20.32 -35.91 -9.40
CA VAL A 335 -19.86 -36.18 -8.02
C VAL A 335 -18.43 -35.65 -7.87
N ILE A 336 -18.22 -34.73 -6.92
CA ILE A 336 -16.92 -34.11 -6.67
C ILE A 336 -16.14 -34.88 -5.60
N SER A 337 -14.93 -35.31 -5.95
CA SER A 337 -13.94 -35.87 -5.02
C SER A 337 -12.84 -34.86 -4.74
N ILE A 338 -12.49 -34.73 -3.46
CA ILE A 338 -11.35 -33.94 -2.96
C ILE A 338 -10.63 -34.85 -1.98
N LYS A 339 -9.31 -34.97 -2.09
CA LYS A 339 -8.46 -35.85 -1.26
C LYS A 339 -7.29 -35.09 -0.68
N GLY A 340 -6.68 -35.64 0.38
CA GLY A 340 -5.54 -35.04 1.09
C GLY A 340 -5.92 -34.07 2.20
N ILE A 341 -7.14 -33.52 2.16
CA ILE A 341 -7.71 -32.60 3.16
C ILE A 341 -9.06 -33.08 3.69
N GLU A 342 -9.38 -32.67 4.92
CA GLU A 342 -10.65 -32.95 5.64
C GLU A 342 -11.16 -31.65 6.28
N GLU A 343 -12.47 -31.52 6.48
CA GLU A 343 -13.11 -30.31 7.01
C GLU A 343 -12.64 -29.99 8.44
N GLY A 344 -12.31 -28.71 8.68
CA GLY A 344 -11.87 -28.18 9.97
C GLY A 344 -10.50 -28.68 10.45
N LYS A 345 -9.78 -29.47 9.66
CA LYS A 345 -8.55 -30.14 10.11
C LYS A 345 -7.32 -29.23 10.04
N VAL A 346 -6.45 -29.38 11.04
CA VAL A 346 -5.16 -28.68 11.13
C VAL A 346 -4.04 -29.64 10.71
N TYR A 347 -3.17 -29.20 9.82
CA TYR A 347 -2.02 -29.94 9.30
C TYR A 347 -0.72 -29.23 9.68
N THR A 348 0.23 -29.94 10.28
CA THR A 348 1.53 -29.38 10.71
C THR A 348 2.63 -29.51 9.66
N GLU A 349 2.26 -29.97 8.45
CA GLU A 349 3.13 -30.23 7.31
C GLU A 349 2.37 -29.88 6.01
N ALA A 350 3.08 -29.80 4.89
CA ALA A 350 2.48 -29.50 3.59
C ALA A 350 1.50 -30.61 3.14
N VAL A 351 0.36 -30.21 2.56
CA VAL A 351 -0.68 -31.15 2.08
C VAL A 351 -0.75 -31.18 0.56
N ASN A 352 -0.88 -32.37 -0.04
CA ASN A 352 -1.21 -32.49 -1.47
C ASN A 352 -2.71 -32.71 -1.65
N VAL A 353 -3.37 -31.79 -2.36
CA VAL A 353 -4.81 -31.86 -2.62
C VAL A 353 -5.07 -32.38 -4.03
N ASP A 354 -5.72 -33.54 -4.15
CA ASP A 354 -6.20 -34.04 -5.45
C ASP A 354 -7.69 -33.71 -5.61
N ILE A 355 -8.08 -33.08 -6.72
CA ILE A 355 -9.46 -32.72 -7.05
C ILE A 355 -9.88 -33.46 -8.33
N SER A 356 -11.08 -34.06 -8.33
CA SER A 356 -11.63 -34.75 -9.50
C SER A 356 -13.15 -34.84 -9.48
N THR A 357 -13.75 -35.17 -10.62
CA THR A 357 -15.16 -35.57 -10.73
C THR A 357 -15.29 -36.95 -11.37
N ASP A 358 -16.45 -37.60 -11.19
CA ASP A 358 -16.77 -38.85 -11.90
C ASP A 358 -17.08 -38.61 -13.40
N GLU A 359 -17.81 -37.54 -13.69
CA GLU A 359 -18.22 -37.09 -15.02
C GLU A 359 -18.20 -35.55 -15.11
N GLY A 360 -18.46 -35.00 -16.30
CA GLY A 360 -18.64 -33.56 -16.53
C GLY A 360 -17.33 -32.77 -16.62
N THR A 361 -17.41 -31.47 -16.33
CA THR A 361 -16.26 -30.56 -16.22
C THR A 361 -16.30 -29.85 -14.87
N TRP A 362 -15.16 -29.41 -14.34
CA TRP A 362 -15.11 -28.70 -13.06
C TRP A 362 -14.11 -27.54 -13.08
N LYS A 363 -14.28 -26.65 -12.09
CA LYS A 363 -13.34 -25.60 -11.71
C LYS A 363 -13.24 -25.56 -10.19
N ALA A 364 -12.06 -25.30 -9.65
CA ALA A 364 -11.90 -25.06 -8.23
C ALA A 364 -11.23 -23.71 -7.98
N THR A 365 -11.39 -23.21 -6.76
CA THR A 365 -10.63 -22.11 -6.22
C THR A 365 -10.06 -22.46 -4.85
N LEU A 366 -8.96 -21.81 -4.48
CA LEU A 366 -8.32 -21.83 -3.16
C LEU A 366 -8.32 -20.38 -2.64
N ASN A 367 -9.03 -20.12 -1.55
CA ASN A 367 -9.27 -18.77 -1.00
C ASN A 367 -9.84 -17.76 -2.02
N GLY A 368 -10.53 -18.25 -3.06
CA GLY A 368 -11.10 -17.45 -4.15
C GLY A 368 -10.30 -17.48 -5.46
N GLU A 369 -9.00 -17.76 -5.41
CA GLU A 369 -8.14 -17.81 -6.61
C GLU A 369 -8.18 -19.16 -7.33
N PRO A 370 -8.07 -19.23 -8.67
CA PRO A 370 -8.16 -20.49 -9.42
C PRO A 370 -7.17 -21.57 -8.97
N PHE A 371 -7.68 -22.77 -8.69
CA PHE A 371 -6.89 -23.91 -8.21
C PHE A 371 -7.27 -25.19 -8.97
N LEU A 372 -6.31 -26.10 -9.15
CA LEU A 372 -6.48 -27.36 -9.88
C LEU A 372 -6.11 -28.61 -9.05
N GLY A 373 -5.83 -28.43 -7.76
CA GLY A 373 -5.11 -29.41 -6.95
C GLY A 373 -3.59 -29.17 -6.97
N GLY A 374 -2.86 -29.96 -6.18
CA GLY A 374 -1.41 -29.85 -5.97
C GLY A 374 -1.03 -29.62 -4.51
N VAL A 375 0.27 -29.35 -4.28
CA VAL A 375 0.84 -29.19 -2.93
C VAL A 375 0.61 -27.78 -2.40
N ILE A 376 0.06 -27.69 -1.19
CA ILE A 376 -0.08 -26.47 -0.41
C ILE A 376 0.99 -26.52 0.69
N ASN A 377 2.04 -25.71 0.53
CA ASN A 377 3.27 -25.69 1.32
C ASN A 377 3.55 -24.32 1.97
N LYS A 378 2.51 -23.53 2.23
CA LYS A 378 2.56 -22.32 3.05
C LYS A 378 1.62 -22.50 4.24
N ALA A 379 1.96 -21.90 5.38
CA ALA A 379 1.01 -21.80 6.50
C ALA A 379 -0.13 -20.82 6.15
N GLY A 380 -1.34 -21.11 6.62
CA GLY A 380 -2.53 -20.31 6.31
C GLY A 380 -3.84 -21.03 6.62
N LYS A 381 -4.93 -20.27 6.64
CA LYS A 381 -6.30 -20.80 6.62
C LYS A 381 -6.73 -20.95 5.15
N TYR A 382 -7.32 -22.09 4.82
CA TYR A 382 -7.61 -22.47 3.43
C TYR A 382 -9.04 -22.96 3.24
N THR A 383 -9.74 -22.35 2.29
CA THR A 383 -11.04 -22.78 1.76
C THR A 383 -10.86 -23.21 0.31
N ILE A 384 -11.14 -24.47 -0.01
CA ILE A 384 -11.24 -24.95 -1.39
C ILE A 384 -12.71 -25.06 -1.79
N LYS A 385 -13.12 -24.33 -2.84
CA LYS A 385 -14.48 -24.38 -3.39
C LYS A 385 -14.43 -24.94 -4.81
N VAL A 386 -15.10 -26.07 -5.05
CA VAL A 386 -15.13 -26.78 -6.33
C VAL A 386 -16.53 -26.74 -6.90
N VAL A 387 -16.68 -26.22 -8.12
CA VAL A 387 -17.93 -26.23 -8.89
C VAL A 387 -17.76 -27.18 -10.07
N ALA A 388 -18.64 -28.18 -10.18
CA ALA A 388 -18.72 -29.07 -11.32
C ALA A 388 -20.01 -28.83 -12.13
N ASP A 389 -19.94 -29.09 -13.43
CA ASP A 389 -21.02 -28.90 -14.40
C ASP A 389 -21.12 -30.16 -15.28
N LEU A 390 -22.30 -30.78 -15.26
CA LEU A 390 -22.66 -31.91 -16.11
C LEU A 390 -23.91 -31.52 -16.91
N LYS A 391 -23.70 -31.11 -18.17
CA LYS A 391 -24.74 -30.70 -19.13
C LYS A 391 -25.58 -29.47 -18.70
N GLY A 392 -25.04 -28.62 -17.83
CA GLY A 392 -25.74 -27.48 -17.23
C GLY A 392 -26.27 -27.75 -15.82
N VAL A 393 -26.33 -29.01 -15.38
CA VAL A 393 -26.59 -29.35 -13.98
C VAL A 393 -25.32 -29.14 -13.19
N LYS A 394 -25.35 -28.21 -12.23
CA LYS A 394 -24.19 -27.89 -11.38
C LYS A 394 -24.26 -28.57 -10.02
N SER A 395 -23.11 -29.02 -9.56
CA SER A 395 -22.86 -29.45 -8.19
C SER A 395 -21.68 -28.68 -7.62
N GLU A 396 -21.60 -28.60 -6.29
CA GLU A 396 -20.55 -27.85 -5.61
C GLU A 396 -20.12 -28.56 -4.33
N LYS A 397 -18.83 -28.52 -4.03
CA LYS A 397 -18.25 -28.96 -2.76
C LYS A 397 -17.24 -27.94 -2.26
N GLU A 398 -17.35 -27.59 -0.98
CA GLU A 398 -16.40 -26.72 -0.28
C GLU A 398 -15.69 -27.52 0.82
N VAL A 399 -14.42 -27.21 1.11
CA VAL A 399 -13.64 -27.79 2.22
C VAL A 399 -12.76 -26.72 2.86
N ASN A 400 -12.85 -26.55 4.18
CA ASN A 400 -12.04 -25.64 4.98
C ASN A 400 -11.01 -26.40 5.82
N PHE A 401 -9.76 -25.92 5.89
CA PHE A 401 -8.68 -26.52 6.68
C PHE A 401 -7.61 -25.48 7.03
N ILE A 402 -6.66 -25.84 7.88
CA ILE A 402 -5.52 -24.99 8.28
C ILE A 402 -4.22 -25.74 8.02
N VAL A 403 -3.24 -25.08 7.40
CA VAL A 403 -1.83 -25.53 7.44
C VAL A 403 -1.13 -24.64 8.47
N ASP A 404 -0.56 -25.25 9.50
CA ASP A 404 0.10 -24.57 10.60
C ASP A 404 1.50 -25.14 10.85
N MET A 405 2.48 -24.56 10.16
CA MET A 405 3.87 -25.02 10.15
C MET A 405 4.84 -23.83 10.08
N PRO A 406 6.12 -23.97 10.48
CA PRO A 406 7.07 -22.86 10.52
C PRO A 406 7.45 -22.34 9.12
N PRO A 407 7.97 -21.09 9.02
CA PRO A 407 8.28 -20.16 10.11
C PRO A 407 7.02 -19.57 10.76
N TYR A 408 7.01 -19.50 12.09
CA TYR A 408 5.88 -18.95 12.85
C TYR A 408 6.02 -17.44 13.05
N GLU A 409 4.88 -16.76 12.99
CA GLU A 409 4.76 -15.32 13.21
C GLU A 409 4.97 -14.94 14.68
N LYS A 410 5.44 -13.71 14.92
CA LYS A 410 5.97 -13.29 16.23
C LYS A 410 5.23 -12.07 16.79
N VAL A 411 4.85 -12.15 18.07
CA VAL A 411 4.23 -11.04 18.81
C VAL A 411 4.89 -10.89 20.18
N ARG A 412 4.99 -9.67 20.71
CA ARG A 412 5.39 -9.47 22.11
C ARG A 412 4.21 -9.82 23.01
N VAL A 413 4.44 -10.63 24.04
CA VAL A 413 3.47 -10.89 25.10
C VAL A 413 4.02 -10.36 26.41
N ARG A 414 3.22 -9.58 27.13
CA ARG A 414 3.58 -9.01 28.43
C ARG A 414 2.49 -9.26 29.47
N VAL A 415 2.91 -9.50 30.70
CA VAL A 415 2.05 -9.74 31.87
C VAL A 415 2.51 -8.82 33.00
N GLU A 416 1.69 -7.85 33.36
CA GLU A 416 1.90 -6.95 34.49
C GLU A 416 1.14 -7.44 35.73
N GLY A 417 1.85 -8.10 36.66
CA GLY A 417 1.33 -8.37 38.00
C GLY A 417 1.23 -7.08 38.83
N ASN A 418 0.68 -7.14 40.05
CA ASN A 418 0.41 -5.94 40.83
C ASN A 418 1.69 -5.16 41.19
N GLU A 419 2.73 -5.87 41.64
CA GLU A 419 3.98 -5.27 42.13
C GLU A 419 5.04 -5.08 41.02
N LYS A 420 4.99 -5.91 39.96
CA LYS A 420 6.03 -5.97 38.92
C LYS A 420 5.52 -6.60 37.62
N THR A 421 6.28 -6.43 36.55
CA THR A 421 6.14 -7.26 35.34
C THR A 421 6.51 -8.72 35.66
N LEU A 422 5.65 -9.67 35.29
CA LEU A 422 5.82 -11.11 35.49
C LEU A 422 6.40 -11.83 34.26
N PHE A 423 6.10 -11.31 33.07
CA PHE A 423 6.56 -11.85 31.78
C PHE A 423 6.62 -10.71 30.75
N ASN A 424 7.62 -10.70 29.87
CA ASN A 424 7.75 -9.74 28.78
C ASN A 424 8.72 -10.29 27.72
N ASP A 425 8.21 -11.05 26.75
CA ASP A 425 9.04 -11.73 25.75
C ASP A 425 8.34 -11.85 24.38
N ILE A 426 9.08 -12.24 23.35
CA ILE A 426 8.57 -12.48 22.00
C ILE A 426 8.14 -13.94 21.86
N VAL A 427 6.89 -14.15 21.41
CA VAL A 427 6.26 -15.46 21.36
C VAL A 427 5.93 -15.83 19.91
N GLU A 428 6.48 -16.95 19.45
CA GLU A 428 6.14 -17.54 18.16
C GLU A 428 4.74 -18.17 18.18
N SER A 429 3.92 -17.90 17.18
CA SER A 429 2.52 -18.30 17.14
C SER A 429 2.12 -18.80 15.76
N GLY A 430 1.64 -20.04 15.71
CA GLY A 430 1.14 -20.69 14.50
C GLY A 430 -0.27 -20.23 14.12
N VAL A 431 -0.68 -20.50 12.88
CA VAL A 431 -1.97 -20.06 12.30
C VAL A 431 -3.17 -20.69 13.01
N SER A 432 -3.00 -21.87 13.63
CA SER A 432 -4.06 -22.51 14.42
C SER A 432 -4.28 -21.83 15.78
N GLN A 433 -3.29 -21.14 16.34
CA GLN A 433 -3.46 -20.37 17.58
C GLN A 433 -4.23 -19.09 17.25
N SER A 434 -5.51 -19.08 17.60
CA SER A 434 -6.52 -18.16 17.07
C SER A 434 -7.09 -17.21 18.11
N SER A 435 -6.75 -17.37 19.39
CA SER A 435 -7.19 -16.48 20.48
C SER A 435 -6.04 -15.93 21.34
N VAL A 436 -6.26 -14.78 21.98
CA VAL A 436 -5.32 -14.16 22.94
C VAL A 436 -5.00 -15.11 24.11
N LEU A 437 -5.97 -15.91 24.55
CA LEU A 437 -5.80 -16.91 25.60
C LEU A 437 -4.83 -18.04 25.21
N GLU A 438 -4.92 -18.54 23.97
CA GLU A 438 -4.00 -19.57 23.47
C GLU A 438 -2.57 -19.04 23.40
N ILE A 439 -2.40 -17.77 22.99
CA ILE A 439 -1.10 -17.11 22.99
C ILE A 439 -0.57 -16.93 24.41
N LEU A 440 -1.40 -16.50 25.38
CA LEU A 440 -0.99 -16.45 26.79
C LEU A 440 -0.55 -17.83 27.30
N MET A 441 -1.35 -18.88 27.04
CA MET A 441 -1.03 -20.25 27.45
C MET A 441 0.24 -20.80 26.76
N LYS A 442 0.60 -20.30 25.57
CA LYS A 442 1.87 -20.61 24.90
C LYS A 442 3.04 -19.80 25.46
N ALA A 443 2.81 -18.53 25.81
CA ALA A 443 3.79 -17.60 26.35
C ALA A 443 4.28 -17.99 27.75
N VAL A 444 3.35 -18.11 28.72
CA VAL A 444 3.70 -18.40 30.12
C VAL A 444 3.60 -19.88 30.47
N GLY A 445 3.15 -20.72 29.54
CA GLY A 445 2.84 -22.13 29.75
C GLY A 445 1.46 -22.35 30.39
N LYS A 446 0.67 -23.26 29.82
CA LYS A 446 -0.72 -23.54 30.22
C LYS A 446 -0.92 -23.84 31.72
N GLY A 447 0.06 -24.44 32.38
CA GLY A 447 0.00 -24.71 33.83
C GLY A 447 0.10 -23.48 34.72
N ASN A 448 0.51 -22.33 34.17
CA ASN A 448 0.65 -21.05 34.87
C ASN A 448 -0.52 -20.08 34.59
N VAL A 449 -1.59 -20.54 33.94
CA VAL A 449 -2.82 -19.77 33.67
C VAL A 449 -3.98 -20.43 34.41
N ASN A 450 -4.44 -19.79 35.48
CA ASN A 450 -5.60 -20.21 36.26
C ASN A 450 -6.88 -19.54 35.70
N GLY A 451 -8.00 -20.25 35.72
CA GLY A 451 -9.26 -19.76 35.20
C GLY A 451 -10.39 -20.78 35.27
N ALA A 452 -11.57 -20.38 34.77
CA ALA A 452 -12.77 -21.22 34.71
C ALA A 452 -13.54 -20.98 33.40
N GLY A 453 -14.22 -22.01 32.90
CA GLY A 453 -14.91 -22.00 31.59
C GLY A 453 -14.20 -22.86 30.55
N ARG A 454 -14.55 -22.69 29.26
CA ARG A 454 -13.94 -23.38 28.11
C ARG A 454 -13.97 -22.50 26.84
N GLY A 455 -12.89 -22.50 26.07
CA GLY A 455 -12.79 -21.73 24.83
C GLY A 455 -13.10 -20.24 25.04
N GLU A 456 -14.00 -19.70 24.23
CA GLU A 456 -14.55 -18.34 24.31
C GLU A 456 -15.01 -17.93 25.72
N SER A 457 -15.59 -18.88 26.48
CA SER A 457 -16.11 -18.64 27.84
C SER A 457 -15.04 -18.70 28.95
N TYR A 458 -13.76 -18.89 28.62
CA TYR A 458 -12.72 -19.08 29.62
C TYR A 458 -12.29 -17.74 30.25
N PHE A 459 -12.66 -17.57 31.52
CA PHE A 459 -12.33 -16.43 32.36
C PHE A 459 -11.02 -16.69 33.12
N VAL A 460 -10.00 -15.87 32.86
CA VAL A 460 -8.68 -15.94 33.52
C VAL A 460 -8.78 -15.32 34.92
N ASN A 461 -8.38 -16.07 35.94
CA ASN A 461 -8.39 -15.62 37.33
C ASN A 461 -7.00 -15.65 38.00
N GLY A 462 -5.95 -16.12 37.32
CA GLY A 462 -4.57 -16.03 37.79
C GLY A 462 -3.55 -16.26 36.67
N ILE A 463 -2.40 -15.58 36.75
CA ILE A 463 -1.28 -15.74 35.81
C ILE A 463 0.04 -15.79 36.60
N LEU A 464 0.90 -16.76 36.31
CA LEU A 464 2.24 -16.94 36.92
C LEU A 464 2.24 -16.93 38.46
N GLY A 465 1.15 -17.40 39.07
CA GLY A 465 0.96 -17.48 40.53
C GLY A 465 0.25 -16.28 41.16
N GLU A 466 0.17 -15.13 40.48
CA GLU A 466 -0.65 -13.99 40.94
C GLU A 466 -2.12 -14.24 40.57
N ASN A 467 -2.96 -14.44 41.59
CA ASN A 467 -4.40 -14.68 41.45
C ASN A 467 -5.19 -13.42 41.79
N GLN A 468 -6.35 -13.25 41.18
CA GLN A 468 -7.30 -12.18 41.48
C GLN A 468 -7.78 -12.22 42.94
N SER A 469 -8.24 -11.08 43.46
CA SER A 469 -8.78 -10.95 44.82
C SER A 469 -9.96 -9.96 44.85
N LYS A 470 -10.42 -9.54 46.04
CA LYS A 470 -11.63 -8.71 46.20
C LYS A 470 -11.59 -7.40 45.39
N ASN A 471 -10.42 -6.76 45.33
CA ASN A 471 -10.21 -5.45 44.71
C ASN A 471 -9.29 -5.51 43.47
N PHE A 472 -8.91 -6.73 43.03
CA PHE A 472 -7.89 -6.92 41.98
C PHE A 472 -8.33 -8.00 41.01
N GLY A 473 -8.29 -7.73 39.71
CA GLY A 473 -8.69 -8.67 38.67
C GLY A 473 -7.85 -8.56 37.40
N TRP A 474 -7.70 -9.67 36.68
CA TRP A 474 -6.95 -9.68 35.42
C TRP A 474 -7.72 -8.99 34.29
N SER A 475 -7.02 -8.19 33.49
CA SER A 475 -7.52 -7.51 32.30
C SER A 475 -6.48 -7.60 31.19
N TYR A 476 -6.85 -7.27 29.96
CA TYR A 476 -5.92 -7.29 28.83
C TYR A 476 -6.25 -6.23 27.78
N TYR A 477 -5.27 -5.90 26.94
CA TYR A 477 -5.44 -5.15 25.70
C TYR A 477 -4.46 -5.64 24.64
N VAL A 478 -4.68 -5.20 23.41
CA VAL A 478 -3.77 -5.41 22.27
C VAL A 478 -3.32 -4.06 21.71
N LYS A 479 -2.08 -3.96 21.23
CA LYS A 479 -1.40 -2.69 20.91
C LYS A 479 -0.75 -2.71 19.54
N LYS A 480 -0.88 -1.60 18.80
CA LYS A 480 -0.27 -1.38 17.48
C LYS A 480 0.32 0.02 17.40
N GLY A 481 1.65 0.15 17.33
CA GLY A 481 2.35 1.42 17.44
C GLY A 481 2.00 2.14 18.73
N LEU A 482 1.36 3.32 18.63
CA LEU A 482 0.83 4.08 19.76
C LEU A 482 -0.59 3.66 20.19
N GLU A 483 -1.34 2.99 19.31
CA GLU A 483 -2.75 2.66 19.53
C GLU A 483 -2.93 1.46 20.47
N ILE A 484 -3.97 1.52 21.29
CA ILE A 484 -4.37 0.43 22.19
C ILE A 484 -5.86 0.16 22.00
N GLN A 485 -6.18 -1.11 21.72
CA GLN A 485 -7.54 -1.63 21.67
C GLN A 485 -7.76 -2.56 22.87
N GLN A 486 -8.75 -2.21 23.71
CA GLN A 486 -9.23 -3.06 24.81
C GLN A 486 -10.50 -3.77 24.32
N PRO A 487 -10.48 -5.10 24.06
CA PRO A 487 -11.67 -5.78 23.55
C PRO A 487 -12.72 -5.99 24.65
N GLU A 488 -14.00 -5.76 24.34
CA GLU A 488 -15.13 -5.97 25.27
C GLU A 488 -15.50 -7.46 25.47
N VAL A 489 -14.59 -8.39 25.14
CA VAL A 489 -14.80 -9.84 25.21
C VAL A 489 -13.64 -10.54 25.92
N GLY A 490 -13.89 -11.73 26.47
CA GLY A 490 -12.84 -12.52 27.14
C GLY A 490 -11.68 -12.89 26.20
N PRO A 491 -10.46 -13.15 26.73
CA PRO A 491 -9.28 -13.41 25.91
C PRO A 491 -9.36 -14.72 25.09
N GLY A 492 -10.28 -15.64 25.44
CA GLY A 492 -10.58 -16.82 24.63
C GLY A 492 -11.56 -16.55 23.48
N ALA A 493 -12.25 -15.40 23.48
CA ALA A 493 -13.25 -15.00 22.49
C ALA A 493 -12.75 -13.92 21.52
N PHE A 494 -11.68 -13.20 21.87
CA PHE A 494 -11.04 -12.26 20.94
C PHE A 494 -10.12 -13.01 19.96
N THR A 495 -10.57 -13.11 18.72
CA THR A 495 -9.91 -13.89 17.65
C THR A 495 -9.35 -13.06 16.50
N ASP A 496 -9.58 -11.74 16.49
CA ASP A 496 -9.08 -10.78 15.49
C ASP A 496 -7.58 -10.42 15.68
N ILE A 497 -6.79 -11.41 16.12
CA ILE A 497 -5.37 -11.24 16.42
C ILE A 497 -4.47 -11.36 15.19
N LYS A 498 -4.98 -11.96 14.10
CA LYS A 498 -4.23 -12.31 12.88
C LYS A 498 -5.12 -12.25 11.65
N ASP A 499 -4.51 -12.00 10.50
CA ASP A 499 -5.13 -12.14 9.18
C ASP A 499 -5.32 -13.61 8.75
N ALA A 500 -5.67 -13.84 7.48
CA ALA A 500 -5.92 -15.18 6.93
C ALA A 500 -4.62 -15.97 6.69
N GLU A 501 -3.55 -15.24 6.38
CA GLU A 501 -2.17 -15.70 6.21
C GLU A 501 -1.52 -16.07 7.56
N GLY A 502 -2.05 -15.54 8.68
CA GLY A 502 -1.63 -15.82 10.04
C GLY A 502 -0.66 -14.80 10.64
N LYS A 503 -0.43 -13.69 9.95
CA LYS A 503 0.38 -12.56 10.42
C LYS A 503 -0.40 -11.74 11.44
N PHE A 504 0.31 -11.21 12.44
CA PHE A 504 -0.30 -10.48 13.54
C PHE A 504 -0.88 -9.12 13.15
N ASN A 505 -2.09 -8.83 13.65
CA ASN A 505 -2.75 -7.54 13.55
C ASN A 505 -2.14 -6.48 14.50
N TYR A 506 -1.41 -6.92 15.54
CA TYR A 506 -0.91 -6.11 16.66
C TYR A 506 0.55 -6.48 17.00
N ASP A 507 1.33 -5.52 17.49
CA ASP A 507 2.74 -5.71 17.85
C ASP A 507 2.89 -6.36 19.24
N GLU A 508 1.94 -6.09 20.14
CA GLU A 508 2.01 -6.47 21.55
C GLU A 508 0.63 -6.85 22.11
N ILE A 509 0.61 -7.93 22.91
CA ILE A 509 -0.52 -8.36 23.73
C ILE A 509 -0.14 -8.18 25.20
N VAL A 510 -0.92 -7.36 25.94
CA VAL A 510 -0.62 -7.03 27.34
C VAL A 510 -1.75 -7.51 28.24
N PHE A 511 -1.44 -8.43 29.15
CA PHE A 511 -2.25 -8.72 30.32
C PHE A 511 -1.77 -7.87 31.50
N TYR A 512 -2.69 -7.38 32.33
CA TYR A 512 -2.35 -6.55 33.49
C TYR A 512 -3.35 -6.74 34.64
N MET A 513 -2.86 -6.54 35.87
CA MET A 513 -3.69 -6.53 37.08
C MET A 513 -4.38 -5.17 37.22
N THR A 514 -5.72 -5.18 37.19
CA THR A 514 -6.58 -4.01 37.40
C THR A 514 -6.96 -3.88 38.86
N HIS A 515 -6.74 -2.72 39.47
CA HIS A 515 -7.27 -2.36 40.80
C HIS A 515 -8.63 -1.65 40.69
N PHE A 516 -9.62 -2.12 41.44
CA PHE A 516 -10.97 -1.56 41.50
C PHE A 516 -11.58 -1.70 42.90
N GLU A 517 -12.54 -0.84 43.22
CA GLU A 517 -13.37 -0.97 44.43
C GLU A 517 -14.86 -1.00 44.06
N TYR A 518 -15.64 -1.73 44.87
CA TYR A 518 -17.09 -1.72 44.82
C TYR A 518 -17.64 -1.63 46.24
N ASP A 519 -18.16 -0.45 46.58
CA ASP A 519 -18.80 -0.11 47.87
C ASP A 519 -20.31 0.17 47.73
N GLY A 520 -20.84 -0.02 46.52
CA GLY A 520 -22.17 0.38 46.07
C GLY A 520 -22.07 1.07 44.70
N GLU A 521 -21.02 1.85 44.51
CA GLU A 521 -20.57 2.38 43.21
C GLU A 521 -19.31 1.64 42.76
N PHE A 522 -19.06 1.58 41.45
CA PHE A 522 -17.83 0.97 40.89
C PHE A 522 -16.76 2.04 40.66
N LYS A 523 -15.57 1.84 41.22
CA LYS A 523 -14.43 2.75 41.14
C LYS A 523 -13.24 2.02 40.53
N LEU A 524 -12.75 2.52 39.40
CA LEU A 524 -11.56 2.01 38.71
C LEU A 524 -10.35 2.88 39.07
N TYR A 525 -9.23 2.25 39.45
CA TYR A 525 -7.99 2.96 39.81
C TYR A 525 -6.83 2.70 38.84
N THR A 526 -6.96 1.73 37.94
CA THR A 526 -5.96 1.41 36.92
C THR A 526 -6.38 1.98 35.57
N ASP A 527 -5.64 2.96 35.08
CA ASP A 527 -5.84 3.59 33.77
C ASP A 527 -4.92 3.00 32.70
N ILE A 528 -5.46 2.83 31.49
CA ILE A 528 -4.67 2.58 30.28
C ILE A 528 -4.22 3.92 29.69
N PRO A 529 -2.92 4.15 29.42
CA PRO A 529 -2.44 5.37 28.79
C PRO A 529 -2.78 5.40 27.29
N ASN A 530 -3.61 6.36 26.89
CA ASN A 530 -3.79 6.75 25.49
C ASN A 530 -2.75 7.83 25.16
N VAL A 531 -1.80 7.49 24.29
CA VAL A 531 -0.62 8.32 24.00
C VAL A 531 -0.79 9.03 22.67
N SER A 532 -0.69 10.36 22.70
CA SER A 532 -0.57 11.17 21.50
C SER A 532 0.71 12.00 21.55
N LEU A 533 1.30 12.26 20.40
CA LEU A 533 2.63 12.87 20.27
C LEU A 533 2.63 13.88 19.13
N LYS A 534 3.08 15.10 19.42
CA LYS A 534 3.33 16.16 18.43
C LYS A 534 4.83 16.34 18.23
N SER A 535 5.24 16.84 17.07
CA SER A 535 6.62 17.20 16.78
C SER A 535 6.69 18.35 15.77
N LEU A 536 7.63 19.27 15.96
CA LEU A 536 8.11 20.17 14.91
C LEU A 536 9.54 20.61 15.22
N ASP A 537 10.43 20.40 14.25
CA ASP A 537 11.88 20.46 14.43
C ASP A 537 12.30 19.62 15.67
N ASP A 538 13.32 20.05 16.44
CA ASP A 538 13.76 19.34 17.67
C ASP A 538 12.79 19.48 18.88
N ASN A 539 11.52 19.83 18.68
CA ASN A 539 10.56 20.10 19.76
C ASN A 539 9.40 19.10 19.71
N HIS A 540 9.09 18.49 20.85
CA HIS A 540 8.09 17.42 20.93
C HIS A 540 7.19 17.56 22.16
N GLU A 541 5.92 17.17 22.01
CA GLU A 541 4.94 17.12 23.10
C GLU A 541 4.29 15.75 23.16
N ILE A 542 4.47 15.02 24.25
CA ILE A 542 3.65 13.85 24.60
C ILE A 542 2.43 14.35 25.38
N THR A 543 1.23 13.92 25.00
CA THR A 543 0.01 14.07 25.80
C THR A 543 -0.55 12.70 26.16
N LEU A 544 -0.65 12.43 27.46
CA LEU A 544 -1.22 11.22 28.05
C LEU A 544 -2.65 11.48 28.53
N LEU A 545 -3.60 10.76 27.96
CA LEU A 545 -5.00 10.76 28.38
C LEU A 545 -5.41 9.36 28.86
N LYS A 546 -6.46 9.26 29.66
CA LYS A 546 -7.11 7.97 29.97
C LYS A 546 -7.71 7.39 28.69
N ALA A 547 -7.60 6.08 28.49
CA ALA A 547 -8.20 5.42 27.32
C ALA A 547 -9.73 5.55 27.27
N ILE A 548 -10.41 5.55 28.43
CA ILE A 548 -11.88 5.51 28.53
C ILE A 548 -12.50 6.91 28.37
N ASP A 549 -12.31 7.79 29.36
CA ASP A 549 -12.98 9.11 29.42
C ASP A 549 -12.21 10.27 28.74
N LYS A 550 -11.00 9.98 28.23
CA LYS A 550 -10.07 10.94 27.61
C LYS A 550 -9.63 12.12 28.51
N THR A 551 -9.77 12.01 29.83
CA THR A 551 -9.23 13.00 30.78
C THR A 551 -7.71 12.85 30.95
N ALA A 552 -7.05 13.89 31.49
CA ALA A 552 -5.60 13.97 31.62
C ALA A 552 -5.01 13.00 32.65
N LEU A 553 -3.96 12.25 32.27
CA LEU A 553 -3.14 11.45 33.18
C LEU A 553 -2.04 12.31 33.81
N LYS A 554 -2.29 12.80 35.03
CA LYS A 554 -1.42 13.75 35.76
C LYS A 554 -0.32 13.06 36.56
N ASN A 555 0.85 13.70 36.73
CA ASN A 555 1.96 13.19 37.54
C ASN A 555 2.32 11.72 37.22
N THR A 556 2.21 11.36 35.95
CA THR A 556 2.58 10.05 35.38
C THR A 556 4.00 10.13 34.88
N ASP A 557 4.79 9.10 35.18
CA ASP A 557 6.22 9.08 34.84
C ASP A 557 6.43 8.70 33.37
N ILE A 558 7.29 9.46 32.70
CA ILE A 558 7.72 9.23 31.32
C ILE A 558 9.25 9.23 31.28
N ASN A 559 9.86 8.10 30.93
CA ASN A 559 11.29 8.01 30.63
C ASN A 559 11.49 7.96 29.11
N ILE A 560 12.32 8.85 28.58
CA ILE A 560 12.69 8.90 27.16
C ILE A 560 14.17 8.54 27.08
N GLU A 561 14.48 7.38 26.51
CA GLU A 561 15.86 6.87 26.47
C GLU A 561 16.82 7.88 25.82
N GLY A 562 17.99 8.08 26.43
CA GLY A 562 18.98 9.08 26.01
C GLY A 562 18.63 10.55 26.31
N ILE A 563 17.37 10.88 26.62
CA ILE A 563 16.91 12.25 26.88
C ILE A 563 16.66 12.50 28.37
N GLY A 564 15.95 11.61 29.07
CA GLY A 564 15.75 11.69 30.52
C GLY A 564 14.33 11.35 31.01
N ASN A 565 14.10 11.62 32.31
CA ASN A 565 12.85 11.32 33.01
C ASN A 565 12.02 12.61 33.20
N PHE A 566 10.72 12.49 32.96
CA PHE A 566 9.73 13.57 33.00
C PHE A 566 8.47 13.11 33.77
N LYS A 567 7.65 14.08 34.18
CA LYS A 567 6.33 13.86 34.76
C LYS A 567 5.29 14.72 34.05
N THR A 568 4.11 14.17 33.79
CA THR A 568 3.01 14.91 33.16
C THR A 568 2.44 16.02 34.03
N ASP A 569 2.09 17.14 33.40
CA ASP A 569 1.41 18.28 34.03
C ASP A 569 -0.08 18.02 34.32
N ASP A 570 -0.78 19.07 34.76
CA ASP A 570 -2.24 19.05 35.00
C ASP A 570 -3.11 18.77 33.75
N ASN A 571 -2.54 18.85 32.55
CA ASN A 571 -3.17 18.57 31.26
C ASN A 571 -2.72 17.22 30.66
N GLY A 572 -1.89 16.45 31.38
CA GLY A 572 -1.35 15.17 30.92
C GLY A 572 -0.13 15.32 29.99
N LYS A 573 0.49 16.49 29.95
CA LYS A 573 1.50 16.86 28.95
C LYS A 573 2.94 16.80 29.46
N VAL A 574 3.85 16.41 28.58
CA VAL A 574 5.31 16.58 28.70
C VAL A 574 5.84 17.20 27.41
N ASN A 575 6.50 18.35 27.53
CA ASN A 575 7.24 18.98 26.43
C ASN A 575 8.74 18.73 26.62
N PHE A 576 9.42 18.29 25.56
CA PHE A 576 10.85 17.97 25.58
C PHE A 576 11.53 18.35 24.24
N LYS A 577 12.85 18.24 24.19
CA LYS A 577 13.64 18.37 22.97
C LYS A 577 14.47 17.12 22.71
N ALA A 578 14.57 16.72 21.46
CA ALA A 578 15.37 15.59 21.01
C ALA A 578 15.76 15.78 19.53
N PRO A 579 16.96 15.34 19.09
CA PRO A 579 17.30 15.30 17.67
C PRO A 579 16.55 14.16 16.95
N ASN A 580 16.43 14.26 15.63
CA ASN A 580 15.77 13.25 14.78
C ASN A 580 16.43 11.87 14.92
N ALA A 581 15.76 10.94 15.62
CA ALA A 581 16.22 9.57 15.85
C ALA A 581 15.04 8.68 16.32
N ILE A 582 15.31 7.39 16.54
CA ILE A 582 14.35 6.45 17.15
C ILE A 582 14.60 6.38 18.66
N TYR A 583 13.52 6.54 19.45
CA TYR A 583 13.55 6.56 20.92
C TYR A 583 12.65 5.49 21.51
N ASN A 584 13.10 4.87 22.60
CA ASN A 584 12.23 4.11 23.50
C ASN A 584 11.62 5.06 24.53
N ILE A 585 10.32 5.27 24.44
CA ILE A 585 9.52 6.06 25.39
C ILE A 585 8.80 5.08 26.31
N THR A 586 9.20 5.00 27.57
CA THR A 586 8.55 4.18 28.60
C THR A 586 7.68 5.06 29.47
N ILE A 587 6.40 4.71 29.56
CA ILE A 587 5.35 5.42 30.31
C ILE A 587 4.79 4.46 31.36
N GLY A 588 4.45 4.97 32.54
CA GLY A 588 3.69 4.21 33.53
C GLY A 588 3.62 4.89 34.89
N LYS A 589 2.83 4.30 35.80
CA LYS A 589 2.78 4.73 37.19
C LYS A 589 2.35 3.56 38.07
N ARG A 590 3.20 3.21 39.04
CA ARG A 590 2.97 2.12 40.00
C ARG A 590 3.34 2.60 41.40
N ASP A 591 2.45 2.33 42.34
CA ASP A 591 2.63 2.56 43.77
C ASP A 591 2.27 1.24 44.49
N ASN A 592 1.27 1.22 45.37
CA ASN A 592 0.73 -0.02 45.96
C ASN A 592 -0.06 -0.88 44.93
N TYR A 593 -0.35 -0.32 43.76
CA TYR A 593 -0.98 -0.99 42.61
C TYR A 593 -0.57 -0.29 41.30
N ILE A 594 -1.00 -0.84 40.16
CA ILE A 594 -0.85 -0.21 38.84
C ILE A 594 -1.86 0.95 38.71
N GLU A 595 -1.40 2.20 38.83
CA GLU A 595 -2.24 3.38 38.60
C GLU A 595 -2.34 3.70 37.10
N VAL A 596 -1.21 3.63 36.37
CA VAL A 596 -1.16 3.72 34.91
C VAL A 596 -0.39 2.52 34.38
N VAL A 597 -1.03 1.70 33.52
CA VAL A 597 -0.44 0.46 33.00
C VAL A 597 0.88 0.77 32.27
N PRO A 598 2.02 0.18 32.71
CA PRO A 598 3.30 0.41 32.06
C PRO A 598 3.27 0.06 30.58
N ASN A 599 3.97 0.84 29.76
CA ASN A 599 4.09 0.60 28.33
C ASN A 599 5.37 1.20 27.77
N THR A 600 5.94 0.58 26.74
CA THR A 600 7.10 1.11 26.01
C THR A 600 6.73 1.26 24.53
N TYR A 601 7.01 2.43 23.99
CA TYR A 601 6.74 2.80 22.60
C TYR A 601 8.07 3.08 21.91
N VAL A 602 8.30 2.42 20.78
CA VAL A 602 9.43 2.71 19.89
C VAL A 602 8.96 3.76 18.90
N VAL A 603 9.55 4.95 18.92
CA VAL A 603 9.06 6.09 18.11
C VAL A 603 10.20 6.78 17.38
N SER A 604 10.05 6.93 16.06
CA SER A 604 10.88 7.81 15.25
C SER A 604 10.43 9.26 15.42
N LEU A 605 11.34 10.16 15.77
CA LEU A 605 11.11 11.60 15.83
C LEU A 605 11.76 12.30 14.61
N PRO A 606 11.14 13.38 14.08
CA PRO A 606 9.83 13.91 14.43
C PRO A 606 8.69 13.01 13.93
N VAL A 607 7.55 13.05 14.61
CA VAL A 607 6.28 12.51 14.08
C VAL A 607 5.72 13.46 13.02
N GLU A 608 4.92 12.93 12.09
CA GLU A 608 4.41 13.59 10.87
C GLU A 608 3.80 15.00 11.10
N GLU A 609 4.03 15.89 10.12
CA GLU A 609 3.78 17.33 10.26
C GLU A 609 2.30 17.66 10.45
N GLN A 610 1.96 18.42 11.51
CA GLN A 610 0.57 18.79 11.75
C GLN A 610 0.10 19.86 10.75
N VAL A 611 -0.97 19.53 10.02
CA VAL A 611 -1.68 20.40 9.08
C VAL A 611 -2.94 20.97 9.73
N LEU A 612 -3.13 22.29 9.65
CA LEU A 612 -4.35 22.97 10.08
C LEU A 612 -5.19 23.36 8.86
N GLU A 613 -6.34 22.73 8.65
CA GLU A 613 -7.32 23.16 7.64
C GLU A 613 -8.40 24.07 8.26
N ILE A 614 -8.56 25.27 7.70
CA ILE A 614 -9.57 26.26 8.12
C ILE A 614 -10.14 27.03 6.92
N ASN A 615 -11.32 27.61 7.08
CA ASN A 615 -11.79 28.68 6.18
C ASN A 615 -11.12 30.01 6.56
N TYR A 616 -11.10 31.00 5.67
CA TYR A 616 -10.45 32.29 5.94
C TYR A 616 -11.05 32.99 7.18
N ASP A 617 -10.23 33.09 8.22
CA ASP A 617 -10.57 33.58 9.56
C ASP A 617 -9.27 34.06 10.22
N GLU A 618 -9.09 35.38 10.33
CA GLU A 618 -7.77 35.95 10.65
C GLU A 618 -7.30 35.62 12.07
N ASP A 619 -8.22 35.40 13.01
CA ASP A 619 -7.89 34.98 14.38
C ASP A 619 -7.44 33.51 14.40
N LYS A 620 -8.15 32.59 13.73
CA LYS A 620 -7.73 31.17 13.65
C LYS A 620 -6.41 30.99 12.90
N ILE A 621 -6.20 31.77 11.82
CA ILE A 621 -4.89 31.81 11.13
C ILE A 621 -3.81 32.32 12.09
N SER A 622 -4.10 33.37 12.87
CA SER A 622 -3.19 33.91 13.89
C SER A 622 -2.90 32.94 15.04
N GLU A 623 -3.81 32.03 15.37
CA GLU A 623 -3.59 30.95 16.35
C GLU A 623 -2.70 29.84 15.77
N GLY A 624 -2.97 29.36 14.56
CA GLY A 624 -2.13 28.36 13.88
C GLY A 624 -0.68 28.83 13.65
N ILE A 625 -0.48 30.12 13.37
CA ILE A 625 0.86 30.73 13.25
C ILE A 625 1.62 30.74 14.59
N LYS A 626 0.91 30.79 15.73
CA LYS A 626 1.50 30.78 17.09
C LYS A 626 1.78 29.37 17.61
N ASP A 627 0.97 28.38 17.25
CA ASP A 627 1.15 26.99 17.70
C ASP A 627 2.55 26.47 17.30
N PRO A 628 3.37 25.93 18.23
CA PRO A 628 4.74 25.52 17.95
C PRO A 628 4.85 24.19 17.18
N PHE A 629 3.74 23.46 16.94
CA PHE A 629 3.71 22.14 16.30
C PHE A 629 2.99 22.11 14.94
N ILE A 630 2.15 23.10 14.64
CA ILE A 630 1.52 23.24 13.31
C ILE A 630 2.52 23.87 12.34
N LYS A 631 2.93 23.17 11.28
CA LYS A 631 3.81 23.75 10.25
C LYS A 631 3.00 24.30 9.07
N ASN A 632 2.02 23.54 8.62
CA ASN A 632 1.29 23.76 7.38
C ASN A 632 -0.12 24.24 7.72
N ILE A 633 -0.54 25.38 7.16
CA ILE A 633 -1.86 25.98 7.40
C ILE A 633 -2.54 26.16 6.05
N THR A 634 -3.65 25.45 5.85
CA THR A 634 -4.43 25.45 4.60
C THR A 634 -5.70 26.28 4.80
N ILE A 635 -5.82 27.36 4.03
CA ILE A 635 -6.88 28.37 4.18
C ILE A 635 -7.81 28.34 2.96
N LYS A 636 -9.09 28.02 3.18
CA LYS A 636 -10.12 28.01 2.13
C LYS A 636 -10.78 29.38 2.04
N MET A 637 -10.66 30.03 0.89
CA MET A 637 -11.17 31.39 0.66
C MET A 637 -12.67 31.33 0.31
N ASP A 638 -13.54 31.82 1.19
CA ASP A 638 -15.00 31.62 1.07
C ASP A 638 -15.84 32.91 0.83
N LYS A 639 -15.27 34.10 1.02
CA LYS A 639 -16.01 35.39 0.97
C LYS A 639 -15.23 36.53 0.30
N ASP A 640 -14.03 36.83 0.79
CA ASP A 640 -13.12 37.81 0.22
C ASP A 640 -11.88 37.09 -0.33
N ASN A 641 -11.38 37.54 -1.49
CA ASN A 641 -10.18 37.03 -2.14
C ASN A 641 -8.96 37.95 -1.92
N LYS A 642 -9.06 38.84 -0.93
CA LYS A 642 -7.97 39.65 -0.40
C LYS A 642 -7.40 39.02 0.88
N ILE A 643 -6.11 38.73 0.88
CA ILE A 643 -5.37 38.31 2.08
C ILE A 643 -4.90 39.57 2.81
N SER A 644 -5.17 39.68 4.11
CA SER A 644 -4.75 40.79 4.97
C SER A 644 -3.23 40.85 5.18
N SER A 645 -2.66 42.06 5.36
CA SER A 645 -1.23 42.21 5.68
C SER A 645 -0.91 41.63 7.05
N GLU A 646 -1.85 41.74 8.00
CA GLU A 646 -1.68 41.26 9.38
C GLU A 646 -1.30 39.78 9.46
N ILE A 647 -1.77 38.94 8.52
CA ILE A 647 -1.41 37.52 8.46
C ILE A 647 0.09 37.36 8.19
N PHE A 648 0.62 38.09 7.21
CA PHE A 648 2.05 38.09 6.89
C PHE A 648 2.89 38.76 7.99
N GLU A 649 2.40 39.84 8.61
CA GLU A 649 3.06 40.51 9.74
C GLU A 649 3.20 39.57 10.95
N LYS A 650 2.13 38.83 11.30
CA LYS A 650 2.14 37.84 12.39
C LYS A 650 3.01 36.62 12.08
N ALA A 651 3.23 36.32 10.80
CA ALA A 651 4.06 35.22 10.32
C ALA A 651 5.55 35.56 10.14
N LEU A 652 5.95 36.84 10.26
CA LEU A 652 7.36 37.26 10.15
C LEU A 652 8.28 36.49 11.10
N GLY A 653 9.36 35.93 10.55
CA GLY A 653 10.34 35.16 11.32
C GLY A 653 9.83 33.81 11.85
N LYS A 654 8.71 33.29 11.31
CA LYS A 654 8.20 31.94 11.61
C LYS A 654 8.55 30.96 10.49
N ASN A 655 8.71 29.68 10.84
CA ASN A 655 8.87 28.58 9.88
C ASN A 655 7.51 27.88 9.65
N LYS A 656 6.61 28.54 8.91
CA LYS A 656 5.27 28.02 8.55
C LYS A 656 5.12 27.98 7.03
N ILE A 657 4.12 27.25 6.55
CA ILE A 657 3.64 27.27 5.17
C ILE A 657 2.17 27.70 5.20
N LEU A 658 1.83 28.77 4.47
CA LEU A 658 0.46 29.29 4.35
C LEU A 658 -0.07 29.02 2.94
N THR A 659 -1.08 28.16 2.84
CA THR A 659 -1.59 27.63 1.57
C THR A 659 -3.04 28.05 1.36
N PHE A 660 -3.26 29.13 0.60
CA PHE A 660 -4.56 29.75 0.34
C PHE A 660 -5.21 29.16 -0.92
N ILE A 661 -6.42 28.62 -0.81
CA ILE A 661 -7.17 27.98 -1.91
C ILE A 661 -8.29 28.91 -2.38
N ASN A 662 -8.17 29.45 -3.60
CA ASN A 662 -9.14 30.31 -4.27
C ASN A 662 -9.61 29.64 -5.58
N LYS A 663 -10.81 29.06 -5.57
CA LYS A 663 -11.41 28.33 -6.72
C LYS A 663 -10.47 27.19 -7.16
N ASP A 664 -10.05 27.18 -8.43
CA ASP A 664 -9.12 26.19 -9.00
C ASP A 664 -7.63 26.62 -8.94
N ILE A 665 -7.28 27.59 -8.08
CA ILE A 665 -5.92 28.11 -7.91
C ILE A 665 -5.54 28.09 -6.42
N THR A 666 -4.41 27.47 -6.12
CA THR A 666 -3.79 27.44 -4.79
C THR A 666 -2.53 28.30 -4.78
N TRP A 667 -2.37 29.11 -3.73
CA TRP A 667 -1.22 29.98 -3.48
C TRP A 667 -0.52 29.55 -2.19
N GLU A 668 0.74 29.13 -2.28
CA GLU A 668 1.53 28.67 -1.15
C GLU A 668 2.70 29.63 -0.85
N PHE A 669 2.83 30.05 0.40
CA PHE A 669 3.87 30.96 0.89
C PHE A 669 4.63 30.34 2.07
N GLU A 670 5.95 30.16 1.94
CA GLU A 670 6.84 29.77 3.05
C GLU A 670 7.24 31.00 3.87
N THR A 671 6.78 31.10 5.13
CA THR A 671 6.79 32.35 5.90
C THR A 671 8.18 32.81 6.34
N LYS A 672 9.15 31.89 6.37
CA LYS A 672 10.58 32.17 6.59
C LYS A 672 11.20 33.04 5.49
N TYR A 673 10.57 33.12 4.31
CA TYR A 673 11.02 33.93 3.17
C TYR A 673 10.20 35.23 3.00
N ILE A 674 9.38 35.62 3.99
CA ILE A 674 8.68 36.91 3.96
C ILE A 674 9.68 38.05 4.14
N ASN A 675 9.88 38.85 3.08
CA ASN A 675 10.55 40.14 3.19
C ASN A 675 9.59 41.15 3.82
N LYS A 676 9.98 41.65 5.01
CA LYS A 676 9.24 42.66 5.77
C LYS A 676 8.91 43.93 4.96
N GLU A 677 9.76 44.33 4.02
CA GLU A 677 9.56 45.53 3.19
C GLU A 677 8.47 45.35 2.12
N ASN A 678 8.16 44.09 1.75
CA ASN A 678 7.14 43.73 0.77
C ASN A 678 5.79 43.37 1.41
N VAL A 679 5.64 43.49 2.73
CA VAL A 679 4.41 43.10 3.44
C VAL A 679 3.29 44.08 3.12
N LYS A 680 2.32 43.61 2.34
CA LYS A 680 1.07 44.28 1.99
C LYS A 680 -0.10 43.30 2.04
N SER A 681 -1.33 43.81 2.01
CA SER A 681 -2.47 42.97 1.63
C SER A 681 -2.36 42.57 0.16
N ILE A 682 -2.76 41.34 -0.19
CA ILE A 682 -2.66 40.81 -1.55
C ILE A 682 -4.07 40.50 -2.08
N ASN A 683 -4.40 40.91 -3.30
CA ASN A 683 -5.59 40.42 -4.00
C ASN A 683 -5.25 39.24 -4.91
N ILE A 684 -5.68 38.03 -4.56
CA ILE A 684 -5.33 36.78 -5.25
C ILE A 684 -6.35 36.36 -6.33
N ASP A 685 -7.18 37.29 -6.79
CA ASP A 685 -8.09 37.09 -7.92
C ASP A 685 -7.43 37.45 -9.27
N LEU A 686 -7.83 36.76 -10.34
CA LEU A 686 -7.46 37.09 -11.72
C LEU A 686 -8.42 38.11 -12.34
N ASN A 687 -7.91 38.90 -13.29
CA ASN A 687 -8.72 39.63 -14.27
C ASN A 687 -9.44 38.64 -15.20
N LYS A 688 -10.56 39.07 -15.79
CA LYS A 688 -11.28 38.26 -16.79
C LYS A 688 -10.48 38.13 -18.10
N GLU A 689 -9.67 39.13 -18.42
CA GLU A 689 -8.88 39.25 -19.65
C GLU A 689 -7.71 40.21 -19.39
N SER A 690 -6.59 40.03 -20.09
CA SER A 690 -5.40 40.89 -20.01
C SER A 690 -5.47 42.01 -21.04
N GLU A 691 -5.10 43.23 -20.64
CA GLU A 691 -4.94 44.37 -21.56
C GLU A 691 -3.80 44.14 -22.57
N ASN A 692 -2.81 43.31 -22.23
CA ASN A 692 -1.62 43.00 -23.02
C ASN A 692 -1.79 41.77 -23.92
N LYS A 693 -2.99 41.18 -23.96
CA LYS A 693 -3.29 39.92 -24.65
C LYS A 693 -2.87 39.91 -26.13
N GLU A 694 -3.08 40.99 -26.87
CA GLU A 694 -2.71 41.05 -28.29
C GLU A 694 -1.18 41.03 -28.49
N SER A 695 -0.43 41.75 -27.65
CA SER A 695 1.04 41.77 -27.66
C SER A 695 1.64 40.39 -27.35
N ILE A 696 1.07 39.67 -26.38
CA ILE A 696 1.51 38.32 -25.99
C ILE A 696 1.22 37.33 -27.12
N LEU A 697 -0.04 37.25 -27.58
CA LEU A 697 -0.49 36.27 -28.57
C LEU A 697 0.15 36.44 -29.96
N LYS A 698 0.69 37.63 -30.27
CA LYS A 698 1.45 37.91 -31.50
C LYS A 698 2.63 36.96 -31.70
N ASN A 699 3.36 36.66 -30.61
CA ASN A 699 4.53 35.80 -30.63
C ASN A 699 4.27 34.43 -29.96
N PHE A 700 3.31 34.35 -29.03
CA PHE A 700 2.98 33.16 -28.25
C PHE A 700 1.51 32.77 -28.46
N ASN A 701 1.20 32.24 -29.64
CA ASN A 701 -0.18 31.99 -30.08
C ASN A 701 -0.95 30.91 -29.29
N ASP A 702 -0.27 30.15 -28.44
CA ASP A 702 -0.83 29.13 -27.54
C ASP A 702 -0.87 29.57 -26.06
N ALA A 703 -0.57 30.84 -25.76
CA ALA A 703 -0.41 31.33 -24.39
C ALA A 703 -1.70 31.30 -23.55
N LYS A 704 -1.70 30.55 -22.44
CA LYS A 704 -2.68 30.69 -21.35
C LYS A 704 -2.24 31.83 -20.43
N ILE A 705 -2.86 33.00 -20.58
CA ILE A 705 -2.51 34.21 -19.82
C ILE A 705 -3.10 34.19 -18.41
N LEU A 706 -2.29 34.61 -17.43
CA LEU A 706 -2.57 34.73 -16.01
C LEU A 706 -2.40 36.20 -15.60
N SER A 707 -3.48 36.97 -15.68
CA SER A 707 -3.50 38.39 -15.35
C SER A 707 -4.03 38.59 -13.93
N PHE A 708 -3.18 39.00 -13.00
CA PHE A 708 -3.58 39.22 -11.61
C PHE A 708 -4.24 40.60 -11.42
N LYS A 709 -5.24 40.71 -10.54
CA LYS A 709 -5.89 42.01 -10.21
C LYS A 709 -4.98 42.96 -9.44
N ASP A 710 -4.09 42.40 -8.61
CA ASP A 710 -3.04 43.12 -7.90
C ASP A 710 -1.83 43.34 -8.83
N ASN A 711 -0.94 44.28 -8.49
CA ASN A 711 0.31 44.49 -9.21
C ASN A 711 1.47 44.76 -8.24
N GLY A 712 2.68 44.32 -8.62
CA GLY A 712 3.89 44.50 -7.83
C GLY A 712 4.18 43.37 -6.85
N ILE A 713 5.30 43.52 -6.14
CA ILE A 713 6.03 42.48 -5.40
C ILE A 713 5.18 41.83 -4.30
N LEU A 714 5.33 40.51 -4.13
CA LEU A 714 4.68 39.72 -3.09
C LEU A 714 5.51 39.72 -1.77
N PRO A 715 4.89 39.52 -0.59
CA PRO A 715 5.61 39.45 0.68
C PRO A 715 6.69 38.35 0.70
N ALA A 716 6.42 37.21 0.07
CA ALA A 716 7.36 36.13 -0.22
C ALA A 716 7.07 35.59 -1.62
N LYS A 717 7.99 34.79 -2.18
CA LYS A 717 7.75 34.01 -3.39
C LYS A 717 6.53 33.11 -3.20
N ALA A 718 5.57 33.19 -4.13
CA ALA A 718 4.36 32.39 -4.12
C ALA A 718 4.48 31.20 -5.08
N LYS A 719 4.24 30.00 -4.56
CA LYS A 719 4.15 28.77 -5.32
C LYS A 719 2.68 28.55 -5.70
N ILE A 720 2.41 28.57 -7.00
CA ILE A 720 1.07 28.53 -7.60
C ILE A 720 0.80 27.13 -8.12
N THR A 721 -0.35 26.55 -7.76
CA THR A 721 -0.84 25.29 -8.34
C THR A 721 -2.23 25.52 -8.91
N MET A 722 -2.47 25.10 -10.17
CA MET A 722 -3.76 25.30 -10.85
C MET A 722 -4.04 24.27 -11.94
N LYS A 723 -5.32 24.08 -12.31
CA LYS A 723 -5.72 23.17 -13.40
C LYS A 723 -5.20 23.62 -14.77
N TYR A 724 -4.67 22.67 -15.56
CA TYR A 724 -4.07 22.96 -16.87
C TYR A 724 -4.21 21.81 -17.88
N ASP A 725 -5.01 22.04 -18.93
CA ASP A 725 -5.37 21.02 -19.91
C ASP A 725 -4.34 20.93 -21.07
N SER A 726 -3.16 20.35 -20.79
CA SER A 726 -2.12 20.10 -21.81
C SER A 726 -1.28 18.87 -21.50
N VAL A 727 -0.97 18.09 -22.53
CA VAL A 727 0.06 17.02 -22.49
C VAL A 727 1.45 17.51 -22.91
N LYS A 728 1.56 18.71 -23.48
CA LYS A 728 2.84 19.34 -23.80
C LYS A 728 3.42 20.02 -22.55
N PRO A 729 4.75 19.92 -22.30
CA PRO A 729 5.42 20.80 -21.37
C PRO A 729 5.32 22.27 -21.81
N VAL A 730 5.30 23.19 -20.85
CA VAL A 730 5.14 24.63 -21.10
C VAL A 730 6.09 25.46 -20.24
N TYR A 731 6.41 26.66 -20.70
CA TYR A 731 7.26 27.62 -19.98
C TYR A 731 6.40 28.75 -19.43
N LEU A 732 6.74 29.20 -18.22
CA LEU A 732 6.18 30.40 -17.61
C LEU A 732 6.96 31.61 -18.11
N TYR A 733 6.23 32.58 -18.64
CA TYR A 733 6.73 33.87 -19.07
C TYR A 733 6.07 35.01 -18.28
N TYR A 734 6.80 36.11 -18.13
CA TYR A 734 6.31 37.38 -17.62
C TYR A 734 6.27 38.41 -18.77
N TYR A 735 5.22 39.23 -18.84
CA TYR A 735 5.12 40.36 -19.77
C TYR A 735 5.27 41.69 -18.99
N ASP A 736 6.36 42.42 -19.21
CA ASP A 736 6.52 43.75 -18.65
C ASP A 736 5.78 44.78 -19.51
N LYS A 737 4.66 45.30 -18.98
CA LYS A 737 3.86 46.35 -19.61
C LYS A 737 4.59 47.68 -19.82
N ASN A 738 5.70 47.94 -19.12
CA ASN A 738 6.42 49.21 -19.19
C ASN A 738 7.41 49.25 -20.37
N THR A 739 8.11 48.14 -20.62
CA THR A 739 9.03 47.98 -21.76
C THR A 739 8.41 47.28 -22.97
N GLY A 740 7.35 46.50 -22.79
CA GLY A 740 6.79 45.59 -23.79
C GLY A 740 7.56 44.26 -23.92
N ASN A 741 8.55 44.01 -23.06
CA ASN A 741 9.40 42.82 -23.11
C ASN A 741 8.71 41.58 -22.52
N ILE A 742 9.17 40.41 -22.97
CA ILE A 742 8.74 39.10 -22.49
C ILE A 742 9.96 38.37 -21.92
N GLU A 743 9.89 38.00 -20.64
CA GLU A 743 10.96 37.33 -19.91
C GLU A 743 10.58 35.86 -19.62
N LYS A 744 11.51 34.92 -19.86
CA LYS A 744 11.31 33.49 -19.54
C LYS A 744 11.64 33.25 -18.07
N ILE A 745 10.61 33.03 -17.25
CA ILE A 745 10.73 32.94 -15.79
C ILE A 745 11.09 31.51 -15.34
N SER A 746 10.45 30.48 -15.91
CA SER A 746 10.73 29.09 -15.55
C SER A 746 10.14 28.06 -16.53
N GLY A 747 10.57 26.81 -16.42
CA GLY A 747 10.09 25.66 -17.21
C GLY A 747 11.23 24.87 -17.86
N PRO A 748 10.96 23.70 -18.48
CA PRO A 748 9.64 23.22 -18.88
C PRO A 748 8.83 22.60 -17.73
N HIS A 749 7.70 23.22 -17.42
CA HIS A 749 6.72 22.73 -16.47
C HIS A 749 5.86 21.63 -17.11
N LYS A 750 5.47 20.63 -16.32
CA LYS A 750 4.62 19.50 -16.76
C LYS A 750 3.36 19.47 -15.93
N VAL A 751 2.26 19.01 -16.54
CA VAL A 751 1.01 18.74 -15.83
C VAL A 751 1.13 17.42 -15.08
N LYS A 752 0.78 17.43 -13.78
CA LYS A 752 0.66 16.24 -12.94
C LYS A 752 -0.74 16.24 -12.31
N ASP A 753 -1.43 15.12 -12.37
CA ASP A 753 -2.76 14.94 -11.74
C ASP A 753 -3.78 16.04 -12.14
N GLY A 754 -3.71 16.50 -13.39
CA GLY A 754 -4.54 17.58 -13.96
C GLY A 754 -4.11 19.01 -13.62
N ASN A 755 -3.07 19.19 -12.80
CA ASN A 755 -2.59 20.48 -12.34
C ASN A 755 -1.19 20.80 -12.85
N ILE A 756 -0.89 22.09 -13.02
CA ILE A 756 0.45 22.62 -13.23
C ILE A 756 0.91 23.41 -12.01
N LEU A 757 2.21 23.40 -11.75
CA LEU A 757 2.85 24.05 -10.61
C LEU A 757 4.00 24.94 -11.12
N PHE A 758 4.09 26.16 -10.61
CA PHE A 758 5.15 27.13 -10.92
C PHE A 758 5.25 28.18 -9.80
N GLU A 759 6.21 29.09 -9.86
CA GLU A 759 6.45 30.10 -8.81
C GLU A 759 6.51 31.53 -9.38
N ILE A 760 6.04 32.51 -8.60
CA ILE A 760 6.06 33.95 -8.95
C ILE A 760 6.48 34.80 -7.74
N GLU A 761 7.09 35.96 -7.98
CA GLU A 761 7.58 36.89 -6.94
C GLU A 761 6.83 38.23 -6.92
N HIS A 762 5.98 38.47 -7.92
CA HIS A 762 5.10 39.65 -7.98
C HIS A 762 3.77 39.29 -8.68
N CYS A 763 2.72 40.07 -8.44
CA CYS A 763 1.50 40.03 -9.27
C CYS A 763 1.71 40.91 -10.52
N SER A 764 1.37 40.39 -11.71
CA SER A 764 1.36 41.14 -12.98
C SER A 764 0.64 40.34 -14.09
N ASP A 765 0.96 40.55 -15.36
CA ASP A 765 0.59 39.65 -16.46
C ASP A 765 1.67 38.58 -16.69
N TYR A 766 1.38 37.34 -16.33
CA TYR A 766 2.17 36.15 -16.67
C TYR A 766 1.46 35.33 -17.74
N PHE A 767 2.15 34.38 -18.39
CA PHE A 767 1.49 33.39 -19.25
C PHE A 767 2.27 32.08 -19.36
N LEU A 768 1.56 31.01 -19.74
CA LEU A 768 2.11 29.67 -19.97
C LEU A 768 2.00 29.30 -21.46
N SER A 769 3.10 28.93 -22.11
CA SER A 769 3.18 28.59 -23.55
C SER A 769 4.10 27.40 -23.82
N SER A 770 3.82 26.59 -24.85
CA SER A 770 4.71 25.48 -25.27
C SER A 770 5.88 25.92 -26.17
N ILE A 771 5.96 27.20 -26.52
CA ILE A 771 7.05 27.80 -27.30
C ILE A 771 8.23 28.09 -26.36
N ASP A 772 9.44 27.67 -26.75
CA ASP A 772 10.69 28.04 -26.05
C ASP A 772 11.50 29.06 -26.86
N VAL A 773 11.73 30.24 -26.29
CA VAL A 773 12.62 31.26 -26.87
C VAL A 773 14.09 30.81 -26.83
N GLY A 774 14.51 30.09 -25.78
CA GLY A 774 15.91 29.68 -25.56
C GLY A 774 16.43 28.73 -26.64
N LYS A 775 15.58 27.82 -27.14
CA LYS A 775 15.94 26.92 -28.24
C LYS A 775 16.22 27.65 -29.57
N GLY A 776 15.67 28.86 -29.74
CA GLY A 776 16.01 29.74 -30.87
C GLY A 776 17.34 30.48 -30.73
N LEU A 777 17.96 30.43 -29.54
CA LEU A 777 19.30 30.95 -29.26
C LEU A 777 20.36 29.83 -29.35
N GLU A 778 20.05 28.67 -28.79
CA GLU A 778 20.85 27.43 -28.82
C GLU A 778 21.35 27.11 -30.24
N VAL A 779 20.45 26.98 -31.22
CA VAL A 779 20.77 26.69 -32.63
C VAL A 779 21.69 27.76 -33.27
N LYS A 780 21.53 29.04 -32.89
CA LYS A 780 22.40 30.12 -33.41
C LYS A 780 23.81 30.04 -32.83
N LEU A 781 23.94 29.62 -31.57
CA LEU A 781 25.24 29.42 -30.94
C LEU A 781 25.96 28.20 -31.52
N GLU A 782 25.23 27.13 -31.86
CA GLU A 782 25.79 25.97 -32.59
C GLU A 782 26.43 26.39 -33.92
N ASP A 783 25.72 27.13 -34.77
CA ASP A 783 26.26 27.67 -36.04
C ASP A 783 27.55 28.49 -35.82
N ILE A 784 27.56 29.34 -34.79
CA ILE A 784 28.70 30.22 -34.43
C ILE A 784 29.91 29.41 -33.92
N LEU A 785 29.68 28.38 -33.11
CA LEU A 785 30.75 27.48 -32.62
C LEU A 785 31.29 26.58 -33.73
N ILE A 786 30.43 26.15 -34.67
CA ILE A 786 30.81 25.41 -35.87
C ILE A 786 31.69 26.27 -36.80
N ASP A 787 31.40 27.57 -36.94
CA ASP A 787 32.28 28.50 -37.66
C ASP A 787 33.67 28.61 -37.01
N LEU A 788 33.72 28.82 -35.69
CA LEU A 788 34.97 28.93 -34.94
C LEU A 788 35.82 27.65 -35.03
N ALA A 789 35.18 26.47 -35.06
CA ALA A 789 35.88 25.20 -35.26
C ALA A 789 36.57 25.11 -36.63
N LYS A 790 35.95 25.62 -37.71
CA LYS A 790 36.55 25.67 -39.06
C LYS A 790 37.78 26.57 -39.09
N TYR A 791 37.68 27.76 -38.48
CA TYR A 791 38.79 28.72 -38.41
C TYR A 791 40.05 28.10 -37.78
N TYR A 792 39.87 27.23 -36.79
CA TYR A 792 40.96 26.52 -36.11
C TYR A 792 41.41 25.20 -36.77
N GLU A 793 40.72 24.70 -37.80
CA GLU A 793 41.02 23.39 -38.43
C GLU A 793 42.47 23.33 -38.96
N ASN A 794 42.92 24.42 -39.58
CA ASN A 794 44.24 24.54 -40.22
C ASN A 794 45.32 25.16 -39.32
N THR A 795 45.10 25.24 -38.00
CA THR A 795 46.12 25.74 -37.05
C THR A 795 47.13 24.65 -36.71
N ASP A 796 48.43 24.95 -36.83
CA ASP A 796 49.51 24.00 -36.53
C ASP A 796 49.64 23.70 -35.03
N VAL A 797 49.63 24.75 -34.19
CA VAL A 797 49.80 24.68 -32.73
C VAL A 797 48.76 25.55 -32.04
N TYR A 798 47.99 24.95 -31.14
CA TYR A 798 46.93 25.61 -30.36
C TYR A 798 47.48 26.23 -29.07
N SER A 799 46.97 27.41 -28.70
CA SER A 799 47.06 27.91 -27.32
C SER A 799 46.19 27.07 -26.38
N PHE A 800 46.42 27.17 -25.06
CA PHE A 800 45.56 26.49 -24.08
C PHE A 800 44.08 26.90 -24.22
N ARG A 801 43.78 28.15 -24.59
CA ARG A 801 42.41 28.63 -24.81
C ARG A 801 41.78 27.99 -26.05
N GLN A 802 42.52 27.92 -27.16
CA GLN A 802 42.07 27.26 -28.39
C GLN A 802 41.85 25.76 -28.18
N ALA A 803 42.74 25.09 -27.44
CA ALA A 803 42.61 23.68 -27.09
C ALA A 803 41.38 23.42 -26.19
N LEU A 804 41.18 24.22 -25.13
CA LEU A 804 39.98 24.14 -24.27
C LEU A 804 38.69 24.40 -25.05
N ALA A 805 38.70 25.38 -25.97
CA ALA A 805 37.55 25.68 -26.82
C ALA A 805 37.17 24.48 -27.70
N LEU A 806 38.11 23.98 -28.51
CA LEU A 806 37.88 22.84 -29.40
C LEU A 806 37.47 21.58 -28.63
N ARG A 807 38.11 21.31 -27.49
CA ARG A 807 37.78 20.17 -26.62
C ARG A 807 36.34 20.21 -26.09
N SER A 808 35.77 21.41 -25.95
CA SER A 808 34.39 21.63 -25.50
C SER A 808 33.38 21.53 -26.65
N ILE A 809 33.79 21.86 -27.89
CA ILE A 809 32.95 21.74 -29.10
C ILE A 809 32.82 20.27 -29.53
N SER A 810 33.91 19.48 -29.49
CA SER A 810 33.83 18.03 -29.69
C SER A 810 34.99 17.28 -29.04
N LYS A 811 34.66 16.12 -28.46
CA LYS A 811 35.61 15.19 -27.83
C LYS A 811 36.47 14.43 -28.84
N ASP A 812 36.06 14.40 -30.11
CA ASP A 812 36.73 13.64 -31.18
C ASP A 812 37.77 14.46 -31.95
N ILE A 813 37.91 15.76 -31.65
CA ILE A 813 38.93 16.61 -32.27
C ILE A 813 40.31 16.18 -31.76
N ASN A 814 41.17 15.77 -32.70
CA ASN A 814 42.53 15.33 -32.39
C ASN A 814 43.47 16.52 -32.12
N LEU A 815 43.52 16.95 -30.85
CA LEU A 815 44.44 17.97 -30.35
C LEU A 815 45.83 17.41 -29.97
N LYS A 816 46.04 16.08 -30.09
CA LYS A 816 47.27 15.43 -29.62
C LYS A 816 48.47 15.87 -30.47
N ASN A 817 49.56 16.25 -29.80
CA ASN A 817 50.77 16.83 -30.39
C ASN A 817 50.57 18.20 -31.10
N LYS A 818 49.43 18.88 -30.89
CA LYS A 818 49.15 20.24 -31.40
C LYS A 818 49.10 21.31 -30.28
N ILE A 819 49.87 21.16 -29.20
CA ILE A 819 50.00 22.17 -28.15
C ILE A 819 51.45 22.61 -27.97
N GLU A 820 51.65 23.84 -27.54
CA GLU A 820 52.97 24.35 -27.14
C GLU A 820 53.21 24.03 -25.67
N VAL A 821 54.36 23.41 -25.37
CA VAL A 821 54.80 23.06 -24.02
C VAL A 821 56.18 23.68 -23.80
N PHE A 822 56.25 24.68 -22.93
CA PHE A 822 57.45 25.47 -22.69
C PHE A 822 58.40 24.79 -21.69
N GLU A 823 59.68 25.16 -21.69
CA GLU A 823 60.46 25.04 -20.44
C GLU A 823 59.93 26.05 -19.41
N VAL A 824 60.11 25.76 -18.13
CA VAL A 824 59.49 26.54 -17.04
C VAL A 824 60.51 27.49 -16.42
N ASP A 825 60.52 28.73 -16.90
CA ASP A 825 61.33 29.83 -16.39
C ASP A 825 60.50 30.78 -15.48
N ASN A 826 59.16 30.77 -15.58
CA ASN A 826 58.22 31.54 -14.74
C ASN A 826 56.90 30.78 -14.47
N ILE A 827 56.02 31.27 -13.57
CA ILE A 827 54.74 30.56 -13.31
C ILE A 827 53.78 30.54 -14.50
N GLY A 828 53.86 31.50 -15.42
CA GLY A 828 53.06 31.55 -16.65
C GLY A 828 53.32 30.35 -17.56
N ASP A 829 54.57 29.92 -17.68
CA ASP A 829 54.95 28.72 -18.44
C ASP A 829 54.33 27.46 -17.82
N ALA A 830 54.44 27.33 -16.49
CA ALA A 830 53.86 26.22 -15.73
C ALA A 830 52.34 26.17 -15.85
N ILE A 831 51.67 27.33 -15.74
CA ILE A 831 50.22 27.51 -15.95
C ILE A 831 49.83 27.05 -17.36
N ASN A 832 50.50 27.57 -18.40
CA ASN A 832 50.22 27.20 -19.79
C ASN A 832 50.35 25.70 -19.99
N ASN A 833 51.44 25.10 -19.51
CA ASN A 833 51.71 23.68 -19.68
C ASN A 833 50.65 22.83 -18.99
N ILE A 834 50.31 23.12 -17.72
CA ILE A 834 49.27 22.39 -16.97
C ILE A 834 47.92 22.44 -17.69
N ILE A 835 47.48 23.63 -18.11
CA ILE A 835 46.16 23.79 -18.73
C ILE A 835 46.13 23.19 -20.15
N SER A 836 47.20 23.36 -20.95
CA SER A 836 47.30 22.77 -22.30
C SER A 836 47.28 21.24 -22.26
N ILE A 837 48.04 20.63 -21.35
CA ILE A 837 48.12 19.17 -21.19
C ILE A 837 46.74 18.61 -20.74
N ILE A 838 46.04 19.31 -19.85
CA ILE A 838 44.66 18.96 -19.44
C ILE A 838 43.69 19.10 -20.63
N ALA A 839 43.81 20.16 -21.44
CA ALA A 839 42.92 20.39 -22.58
C ALA A 839 43.00 19.28 -23.64
N ILE A 840 44.18 18.69 -23.85
CA ILE A 840 44.34 17.51 -24.74
C ILE A 840 43.98 16.17 -24.07
N GLY A 841 43.58 16.18 -22.79
CA GLY A 841 43.20 14.99 -22.03
C GLY A 841 44.37 14.16 -21.47
N GLU A 842 45.57 14.74 -21.39
CA GLU A 842 46.78 14.10 -20.86
C GLU A 842 47.03 14.51 -19.39
N ASN A 843 48.00 13.87 -18.72
CA ASN A 843 48.24 14.06 -17.29
C ASN A 843 49.43 15.00 -17.00
N PRO A 844 49.22 16.25 -16.54
CA PRO A 844 50.31 17.20 -16.26
C PRO A 844 51.15 16.84 -15.02
N LYS A 845 50.75 15.83 -14.24
CA LYS A 845 51.55 15.27 -13.14
C LYS A 845 52.62 14.29 -13.64
N ASN A 846 52.54 13.83 -14.88
CA ASN A 846 53.55 13.01 -15.55
C ASN A 846 53.40 13.09 -17.09
N TYR A 847 53.77 14.23 -17.67
CA TYR A 847 53.78 14.44 -19.12
C TYR A 847 55.23 14.48 -19.61
N GLU A 848 55.59 13.58 -20.53
CA GLU A 848 56.96 13.41 -21.03
C GLU A 848 58.02 13.24 -19.92
N GLY A 849 57.62 12.70 -18.77
CA GLY A 849 58.46 12.52 -17.58
C GLY A 849 58.63 13.77 -16.70
N LYS A 850 58.04 14.91 -17.07
CA LYS A 850 57.96 16.13 -16.25
C LYS A 850 56.64 16.18 -15.46
N ASN A 851 56.68 16.83 -14.30
CA ASN A 851 55.53 17.05 -13.43
C ASN A 851 55.34 18.56 -13.21
N TYR A 852 54.62 19.19 -14.13
CA TYR A 852 54.39 20.64 -14.13
C TYR A 852 53.54 21.09 -12.94
N VAL A 853 52.59 20.25 -12.50
CA VAL A 853 51.77 20.51 -11.30
C VAL A 853 52.64 20.65 -10.05
N LYS A 854 53.69 19.83 -9.91
CA LYS A 854 54.66 19.95 -8.81
C LYS A 854 55.51 21.21 -8.93
N MET A 855 55.93 21.59 -10.14
CA MET A 855 56.68 22.84 -10.37
C MET A 855 55.88 24.07 -9.91
N LEU A 856 54.59 24.13 -10.25
CA LEU A 856 53.72 25.22 -9.83
C LEU A 856 53.36 25.14 -8.32
N LYS A 857 53.08 23.94 -7.78
CA LYS A 857 52.83 23.76 -6.33
C LYS A 857 54.02 24.23 -5.48
N ASP A 858 55.22 23.78 -5.82
CA ASP A 858 56.42 24.03 -5.01
C ASP A 858 56.88 25.50 -5.08
N SER A 859 56.37 26.28 -6.04
CA SER A 859 56.57 27.73 -6.12
C SER A 859 55.75 28.53 -5.10
N GLN A 860 54.83 27.89 -4.37
CA GLN A 860 54.00 28.57 -3.38
C GLN A 860 54.81 29.00 -2.15
N ASN A 861 54.98 30.31 -1.98
CA ASN A 861 55.73 30.87 -0.87
C ASN A 861 54.88 30.98 0.41
N LYS A 862 55.55 31.26 1.54
CA LYS A 862 54.95 31.33 2.89
C LYS A 862 53.77 32.31 3.04
N ASN A 863 53.64 33.30 2.15
CA ASN A 863 52.56 34.29 2.15
C ASN A 863 51.35 33.84 1.30
N GLY A 864 51.46 32.72 0.58
CA GLY A 864 50.42 32.15 -0.29
C GLY A 864 50.63 32.34 -1.79
N ALA A 865 51.47 33.29 -2.21
CA ALA A 865 51.73 33.59 -3.61
C ALA A 865 52.65 32.56 -4.28
N PHE A 866 52.41 32.30 -5.55
CA PHE A 866 53.24 31.45 -6.41
C PHE A 866 54.33 32.30 -7.07
N VAL A 867 55.60 31.90 -6.97
CA VAL A 867 56.76 32.64 -7.52
C VAL A 867 57.82 31.66 -8.02
N ILE A 868 58.12 31.69 -9.32
CA ILE A 868 59.29 31.03 -9.92
C ILE A 868 60.32 32.10 -10.34
N LEU A 869 59.84 33.23 -10.86
CA LEU A 869 60.64 34.40 -11.21
C LEU A 869 60.23 35.60 -10.34
N ASP A 870 61.20 36.35 -9.82
CA ASP A 870 60.96 37.56 -9.01
C ASP A 870 60.04 38.55 -9.77
N GLY A 871 58.85 38.83 -9.21
CA GLY A 871 57.81 39.66 -9.82
C GLY A 871 56.56 38.89 -10.27
N ASP A 872 56.58 37.56 -10.29
CA ASP A 872 55.39 36.71 -10.48
C ASP A 872 54.28 37.04 -9.47
N GLU A 873 54.64 37.45 -8.24
CA GLU A 873 53.69 37.80 -7.18
C GLU A 873 52.94 39.12 -7.40
N ASP A 874 53.42 40.01 -8.28
CA ASP A 874 52.83 41.34 -8.44
C ASP A 874 51.54 41.33 -9.29
N TRP A 875 51.34 40.32 -10.14
CA TRP A 875 50.24 40.22 -11.10
C TRP A 875 49.06 39.39 -10.56
N PRO A 876 47.90 40.00 -10.24
CA PRO A 876 46.74 39.24 -9.75
C PRO A 876 46.21 38.21 -10.76
N THR A 877 46.39 38.47 -12.06
CA THR A 877 46.05 37.54 -13.16
C THR A 877 46.88 36.27 -13.13
N LEU A 878 48.20 36.34 -12.94
CA LEU A 878 49.05 35.15 -12.85
C LEU A 878 48.71 34.31 -11.61
N GLN A 879 48.48 34.97 -10.47
CA GLN A 879 48.07 34.29 -9.22
C GLN A 879 46.68 33.63 -9.36
N ALA A 880 45.74 34.28 -10.04
CA ALA A 880 44.41 33.70 -10.35
C ALA A 880 44.52 32.49 -11.29
N PHE A 881 45.32 32.57 -12.36
CA PHE A 881 45.53 31.45 -13.26
C PHE A 881 46.34 30.30 -12.62
N ALA A 882 47.22 30.58 -11.65
CA ALA A 882 47.89 29.55 -10.87
C ALA A 882 46.89 28.72 -10.04
N ILE A 883 45.95 29.38 -9.36
CA ILE A 883 44.83 28.74 -8.65
C ILE A 883 44.00 27.88 -9.63
N ILE A 884 43.61 28.43 -10.78
CA ILE A 884 42.86 27.71 -11.82
C ILE A 884 43.60 26.45 -12.28
N ALA A 885 44.90 26.55 -12.61
CA ALA A 885 45.70 25.41 -13.08
C ALA A 885 45.84 24.30 -12.00
N LEU A 886 46.02 24.68 -10.74
CA LEU A 886 46.12 23.75 -9.62
C LEU A 886 44.77 23.08 -9.30
N ASP A 887 43.66 23.81 -9.37
CA ASP A 887 42.32 23.22 -9.21
C ASP A 887 41.94 22.31 -10.39
N MET A 888 42.20 22.73 -11.63
CA MET A 888 41.96 21.91 -12.83
C MET A 888 42.77 20.61 -12.80
N SER A 889 43.98 20.63 -12.25
CA SER A 889 44.82 19.43 -12.11
C SER A 889 44.51 18.56 -10.88
N LYS A 890 43.45 18.87 -10.12
CA LYS A 890 43.14 18.24 -8.82
C LYS A 890 44.42 18.20 -7.94
N ALA A 891 45.06 19.35 -7.73
CA ALA A 891 46.25 19.47 -6.90
C ALA A 891 45.89 19.73 -5.42
N ASP A 892 46.67 19.14 -4.54
CA ASP A 892 46.74 19.49 -3.11
C ASP A 892 47.76 20.64 -2.95
N TYR A 893 47.34 21.78 -2.42
CA TYR A 893 48.18 22.98 -2.17
C TYR A 893 47.53 23.83 -1.08
N ASP A 894 48.21 24.88 -0.59
CA ASP A 894 47.68 25.76 0.46
C ASP A 894 46.67 26.75 -0.13
N LYS A 895 45.46 26.24 -0.41
CA LYS A 895 44.34 26.98 -0.99
C LYS A 895 43.99 28.22 -0.17
N GLU A 896 43.92 28.07 1.15
CA GLU A 896 43.56 29.17 2.04
C GLU A 896 44.57 30.32 1.97
N LYS A 897 45.89 30.04 1.95
CA LYS A 897 46.87 31.13 1.75
C LYS A 897 46.85 31.69 0.33
N ALA A 898 46.71 30.87 -0.71
CA ALA A 898 46.64 31.35 -2.10
C ALA A 898 45.46 32.32 -2.30
N VAL A 899 44.28 31.93 -1.82
CA VAL A 899 43.06 32.74 -1.91
C VAL A 899 43.18 33.99 -1.05
N ASN A 900 43.62 33.89 0.22
CA ASN A 900 43.81 35.08 1.06
C ASN A 900 44.87 36.05 0.51
N TYR A 901 45.93 35.56 -0.13
CA TYR A 901 46.89 36.40 -0.84
C TYR A 901 46.21 37.17 -1.97
N LEU A 902 45.39 36.49 -2.78
CA LEU A 902 44.66 37.12 -3.86
C LEU A 902 43.62 38.13 -3.36
N LEU A 903 42.86 37.84 -2.30
CA LEU A 903 41.96 38.79 -1.65
C LEU A 903 42.70 40.06 -1.18
N SER A 904 43.92 39.92 -0.65
CA SER A 904 44.73 41.06 -0.16
C SER A 904 45.17 42.05 -1.24
N LYS A 905 45.06 41.69 -2.53
CA LYS A 905 45.34 42.58 -3.68
C LYS A 905 44.15 43.44 -4.10
N SER A 906 42.94 43.19 -3.56
CA SER A 906 41.72 43.92 -3.92
C SER A 906 41.70 45.34 -3.36
N LYS A 907 41.03 46.25 -4.08
CA LYS A 907 40.73 47.62 -3.66
C LYS A 907 39.25 47.88 -3.93
N ASP A 908 38.43 47.86 -2.89
CA ASP A 908 36.98 48.06 -2.95
C ASP A 908 36.27 47.14 -3.98
N GLY A 909 36.74 45.89 -4.11
CA GLY A 909 36.25 44.91 -5.10
C GLY A 909 36.92 45.00 -6.48
N SER A 910 37.75 46.01 -6.74
CA SER A 910 38.51 46.11 -7.99
C SER A 910 39.93 45.57 -7.85
N TYR A 911 40.44 44.95 -8.91
CA TYR A 911 41.85 44.53 -9.04
C TYR A 911 42.65 45.46 -9.98
N GLY A 912 42.16 46.69 -10.19
CA GLY A 912 42.80 47.73 -11.01
C GLY A 912 41.90 48.14 -12.17
N ASP A 913 41.50 47.18 -13.00
CA ASP A 913 40.62 47.36 -14.15
C ASP A 913 39.60 46.21 -14.28
N VAL A 914 38.68 46.30 -15.23
CA VAL A 914 37.60 45.33 -15.45
C VAL A 914 38.13 43.95 -15.88
N ASP A 915 39.16 43.91 -16.72
CA ASP A 915 39.75 42.68 -17.29
C ASP A 915 40.41 41.86 -16.18
N THR A 916 41.32 42.48 -15.42
CA THR A 916 41.97 41.88 -14.24
C THR A 916 40.93 41.45 -13.20
N THR A 917 39.92 42.28 -12.91
CA THR A 917 38.89 41.97 -11.91
C THR A 917 38.07 40.75 -12.31
N ALA A 918 37.66 40.63 -13.58
CA ALA A 918 36.91 39.50 -14.09
C ALA A 918 37.72 38.18 -14.02
N MET A 919 39.00 38.19 -14.43
CA MET A 919 39.85 37.01 -14.36
C MET A 919 40.08 36.54 -12.92
N VAL A 920 40.25 37.48 -11.97
CA VAL A 920 40.40 37.14 -10.54
C VAL A 920 39.15 36.50 -9.97
N ILE A 921 37.95 37.04 -10.20
CA ILE A 921 36.72 36.42 -9.66
C ILE A 921 36.32 35.14 -10.39
N THR A 922 36.84 34.91 -11.60
CA THR A 922 36.74 33.60 -12.27
C THR A 922 37.45 32.52 -11.45
N ALA A 923 38.67 32.79 -10.98
CA ALA A 923 39.40 31.86 -10.11
C ALA A 923 38.73 31.68 -8.74
N LEU A 924 38.31 32.79 -8.10
CA LEU A 924 37.67 32.76 -6.78
C LEU A 924 36.31 32.05 -6.75
N SER A 925 35.65 31.87 -7.90
CA SER A 925 34.31 31.26 -8.01
C SER A 925 34.16 29.88 -7.36
N LYS A 926 35.25 29.10 -7.29
CA LYS A 926 35.32 27.76 -6.68
C LYS A 926 35.60 27.75 -5.17
N HIS A 927 35.94 28.90 -4.58
CA HIS A 927 36.47 29.02 -3.22
C HIS A 927 35.58 29.89 -2.30
N LYS A 928 34.27 29.94 -2.58
CA LYS A 928 33.30 30.77 -1.83
C LYS A 928 33.13 30.35 -0.36
N ASP A 929 33.59 29.15 -0.01
CA ASP A 929 33.71 28.62 1.36
C ASP A 929 34.80 29.32 2.19
N ILE A 930 35.81 29.92 1.54
CA ILE A 930 36.86 30.67 2.23
C ILE A 930 36.34 32.06 2.62
N LYS A 931 36.51 32.40 3.90
CA LYS A 931 35.95 33.62 4.51
C LYS A 931 36.35 34.89 3.75
N GLY A 932 35.35 35.69 3.37
CA GLY A 932 35.52 36.97 2.67
C GLY A 932 35.54 36.86 1.14
N VAL A 933 35.60 35.65 0.56
CA VAL A 933 35.57 35.45 -0.89
C VAL A 933 34.23 35.89 -1.49
N GLU A 934 33.11 35.50 -0.89
CA GLU A 934 31.77 35.88 -1.38
C GLU A 934 31.51 37.39 -1.32
N GLU A 935 31.98 38.07 -0.26
CA GLU A 935 31.90 39.52 -0.11
C GLU A 935 32.67 40.24 -1.23
N ILE A 936 33.91 39.81 -1.49
CA ILE A 936 34.76 40.39 -2.55
C ILE A 936 34.21 40.08 -3.95
N ILE A 937 33.69 38.88 -4.21
CA ILE A 937 33.03 38.53 -5.47
C ILE A 937 31.83 39.46 -5.72
N LYS A 938 31.00 39.71 -4.70
CA LYS A 938 29.86 40.62 -4.81
C LYS A 938 30.30 42.05 -5.15
N SER A 939 31.25 42.62 -4.41
CA SER A 939 31.76 43.98 -4.71
C SER A 939 32.46 44.07 -6.07
N SER A 940 33.12 43.00 -6.52
CA SER A 940 33.71 42.92 -7.87
C SER A 940 32.64 42.93 -8.96
N ILE A 941 31.53 42.21 -8.76
CA ILE A 941 30.38 42.17 -9.68
C ILE A 941 29.68 43.54 -9.75
N GLU A 942 29.52 44.23 -8.61
CA GLU A 942 29.00 45.60 -8.53
C GLU A 942 29.94 46.60 -9.25
N TYR A 943 31.26 46.48 -9.03
CA TYR A 943 32.26 47.27 -9.76
C TYR A 943 32.18 47.03 -11.27
N ILE A 944 32.16 45.78 -11.75
CA ILE A 944 32.06 45.44 -13.17
C ILE A 944 30.78 46.03 -13.76
N ASN A 945 29.62 45.87 -13.11
CA ASN A 945 28.36 46.42 -13.59
C ASN A 945 28.38 47.96 -13.73
N SER A 946 29.08 48.65 -12.81
CA SER A 946 29.30 50.11 -12.89
C SER A 946 30.14 50.58 -14.09
N LYS A 947 30.79 49.65 -14.83
CA LYS A 947 31.63 49.90 -16.00
C LYS A 947 31.03 49.43 -17.32
N GLN A 948 29.81 48.89 -17.31
CA GLN A 948 29.14 48.45 -18.53
C GLN A 948 28.69 49.64 -19.40
N LEU A 949 29.08 49.62 -20.67
CA LEU A 949 28.82 50.67 -21.66
C LEU A 949 27.40 50.59 -22.23
N GLU A 950 26.96 51.66 -22.92
CA GLU A 950 25.64 51.74 -23.57
C GLU A 950 25.45 50.73 -24.74
N SER A 951 26.55 50.15 -25.22
CA SER A 951 26.61 49.02 -26.17
C SER A 951 26.35 47.65 -25.52
N ALA A 952 26.25 47.61 -24.18
CA ALA A 952 26.37 46.43 -23.30
C ALA A 952 27.80 45.86 -23.15
N GLY A 953 28.81 46.36 -23.87
CA GLY A 953 30.20 45.93 -23.73
C GLY A 953 30.99 46.62 -22.60
N PHE A 954 32.32 46.45 -22.62
CA PHE A 954 33.24 46.95 -21.58
C PHE A 954 34.53 47.52 -22.19
N GLU A 955 35.03 48.60 -21.58
CA GLU A 955 36.32 49.21 -21.90
C GLU A 955 37.43 48.74 -20.94
N SER A 956 38.58 48.39 -21.51
CA SER A 956 39.87 48.41 -20.81
C SER A 956 40.96 48.89 -21.78
N TYR A 957 42.11 49.33 -21.25
CA TYR A 957 43.21 49.93 -22.02
C TYR A 957 42.81 51.09 -22.97
N GLY A 958 41.70 51.78 -22.66
CA GLY A 958 41.21 52.96 -23.38
C GLY A 958 40.34 52.69 -24.61
N ASN A 959 39.87 51.45 -24.84
CA ASN A 959 38.90 51.10 -25.89
C ASN A 959 37.97 49.94 -25.45
N GLU A 960 36.73 49.97 -25.92
CA GLU A 960 35.83 48.80 -25.89
C GLU A 960 36.42 47.66 -26.73
N ASN A 961 36.48 46.44 -26.17
CA ASN A 961 37.22 45.33 -26.79
C ASN A 961 36.60 43.95 -26.47
N PRO A 962 36.81 42.92 -27.32
CA PRO A 962 36.21 41.60 -27.13
C PRO A 962 36.86 40.79 -26.00
N TYR A 963 38.11 41.06 -25.61
CA TYR A 963 38.81 40.29 -24.57
C TYR A 963 38.18 40.54 -23.20
N THR A 964 38.02 41.82 -22.83
CA THR A 964 37.45 42.23 -21.54
C THR A 964 35.98 41.85 -21.44
N LEU A 965 35.21 41.97 -22.53
CA LEU A 965 33.84 41.47 -22.58
C LEU A 965 33.79 39.93 -22.42
N SER A 966 34.68 39.19 -23.08
CA SER A 966 34.78 37.73 -22.91
C SER A 966 35.13 37.34 -21.47
N ALA A 967 36.12 38.01 -20.86
CA ALA A 967 36.52 37.79 -19.48
C ALA A 967 35.37 38.05 -18.51
N VAL A 968 34.59 39.12 -18.70
CA VAL A 968 33.38 39.39 -17.89
C VAL A 968 32.33 38.29 -18.08
N ILE A 969 32.07 37.84 -19.31
CA ILE A 969 31.11 36.74 -19.57
C ILE A 969 31.54 35.46 -18.82
N GLN A 970 32.81 35.05 -18.93
CA GLN A 970 33.32 33.87 -18.19
C GLN A 970 33.20 34.06 -16.67
N ALA A 971 33.56 35.25 -16.16
CA ALA A 971 33.52 35.57 -14.74
C ALA A 971 32.11 35.50 -14.14
N LEU A 972 31.10 35.98 -14.87
CA LEU A 972 29.70 35.94 -14.45
C LEU A 972 29.16 34.51 -14.46
N ILE A 973 29.44 33.74 -15.52
CA ILE A 973 28.98 32.34 -15.65
C ILE A 973 29.68 31.42 -14.64
N ALA A 974 30.97 31.63 -14.36
CA ALA A 974 31.68 30.95 -13.28
C ALA A 974 31.00 31.21 -11.92
N ASN A 975 30.61 32.45 -11.65
CA ASN A 975 29.98 32.87 -10.39
C ASN A 975 28.46 32.61 -10.29
N LYS A 976 27.83 32.10 -11.35
CA LYS A 976 26.40 31.78 -11.50
C LYS A 976 25.47 33.00 -11.63
N GLU A 977 25.97 34.09 -12.19
CA GLU A 977 25.19 35.26 -12.60
C GLU A 977 24.48 35.03 -13.95
N ASN A 978 23.20 35.43 -14.06
CA ASN A 978 22.46 35.38 -15.32
C ASN A 978 22.81 36.57 -16.23
N ILE A 979 23.68 36.34 -17.22
CA ILE A 979 24.13 37.36 -18.19
C ILE A 979 23.03 37.94 -19.09
N PHE A 980 21.85 37.31 -19.15
CA PHE A 980 20.69 37.77 -19.93
C PHE A 980 19.68 38.54 -19.09
N SER A 981 19.90 38.68 -17.77
CA SER A 981 19.03 39.46 -16.90
C SER A 981 19.16 40.97 -17.16
N ASN A 982 18.10 41.73 -16.84
CA ASN A 982 18.04 43.18 -17.04
C ASN A 982 19.21 43.97 -16.40
N LYS A 983 19.92 43.38 -15.43
CA LYS A 983 21.16 43.90 -14.84
C LYS A 983 22.29 44.09 -15.85
N TRP A 984 22.34 43.25 -16.90
CA TRP A 984 23.41 43.17 -17.89
C TRP A 984 22.96 43.56 -19.31
N VAL A 985 21.74 44.10 -19.46
CA VAL A 985 21.17 44.55 -20.75
C VAL A 985 21.24 46.08 -20.83
N LYS A 986 21.73 46.61 -21.96
CA LYS A 986 21.87 48.06 -22.20
C LYS A 986 21.28 48.42 -23.56
N ASN A 987 20.32 49.35 -23.57
CA ASN A 987 19.57 49.76 -24.77
C ASN A 987 18.96 48.61 -25.58
N GLY A 988 18.62 47.49 -24.92
CA GLY A 988 18.10 46.28 -25.55
C GLY A 988 19.16 45.29 -26.07
N ASN A 989 20.45 45.62 -25.98
CA ASN A 989 21.56 44.72 -26.32
C ASN A 989 21.97 43.90 -25.09
N THR A 990 22.25 42.61 -25.28
CA THR A 990 22.85 41.72 -24.27
C THR A 990 24.38 41.69 -24.38
N LEU A 991 25.07 41.08 -23.40
CA LEU A 991 26.51 40.81 -23.49
C LEU A 991 26.88 39.97 -24.72
N LEU A 992 25.99 39.07 -25.16
CA LEU A 992 26.18 38.26 -26.35
C LEU A 992 26.06 39.11 -27.63
N ASP A 993 25.05 39.98 -27.73
CA ASP A 993 24.89 40.87 -28.89
C ASP A 993 26.11 41.78 -29.04
N ALA A 994 26.58 42.35 -27.93
CA ALA A 994 27.80 43.16 -27.88
C ALA A 994 29.03 42.37 -28.36
N LEU A 995 29.22 41.12 -27.92
CA LEU A 995 30.34 40.29 -28.34
C LEU A 995 30.27 39.96 -29.85
N LEU A 996 29.06 39.67 -30.36
CA LEU A 996 28.85 39.35 -31.76
C LEU A 996 29.08 40.55 -32.71
N THR A 997 29.12 41.79 -32.23
CA THR A 997 29.57 42.94 -33.05
C THR A 997 31.02 42.81 -33.54
N PHE A 998 31.85 42.02 -32.84
CA PHE A 998 33.24 41.75 -33.21
C PHE A 998 33.41 40.53 -34.15
N LYS A 999 32.35 39.73 -34.43
CA LYS A 999 32.43 38.56 -35.33
C LYS A 999 32.56 39.01 -36.78
N THR A 1000 33.64 38.61 -37.44
CA THR A 1000 33.91 38.88 -38.85
C THR A 1000 34.08 37.55 -39.59
N GLY A 1001 33.05 37.14 -40.34
CA GLY A 1001 33.05 35.83 -40.99
C GLY A 1001 33.02 34.69 -39.98
N ASP A 1002 34.07 33.87 -39.96
CA ASP A 1002 34.25 32.68 -39.12
C ASP A 1002 34.97 32.95 -37.79
N HIS A 1003 35.50 34.16 -37.57
CA HIS A 1003 36.35 34.52 -36.43
C HIS A 1003 35.96 35.88 -35.81
N PHE A 1004 36.74 36.37 -34.84
CA PHE A 1004 36.52 37.67 -34.18
C PHE A 1004 37.72 38.59 -34.39
N GLU A 1005 37.49 39.89 -34.61
CA GLU A 1005 38.53 40.89 -34.86
C GLU A 1005 38.43 42.09 -33.90
N PHE A 1006 39.52 42.39 -33.19
CA PHE A 1006 39.69 43.68 -32.50
C PHE A 1006 40.53 44.63 -33.36
N LYS A 1007 39.94 45.75 -33.78
CA LYS A 1007 40.57 46.73 -34.67
C LYS A 1007 41.10 47.92 -33.85
N SER A 1008 42.43 48.04 -33.77
CA SER A 1008 43.11 49.06 -32.97
C SER A 1008 44.00 49.99 -33.80
N LYS A 1009 44.48 51.09 -33.19
CA LYS A 1009 45.50 51.98 -33.79
C LYS A 1009 46.86 51.31 -34.06
N TRP A 1010 47.07 50.10 -33.55
CA TRP A 1010 48.29 49.30 -33.75
C TRP A 1010 48.11 48.18 -34.78
N GLY A 1011 46.91 48.01 -35.34
CA GLY A 1011 46.53 46.92 -36.24
C GLY A 1011 45.29 46.17 -35.76
N THR A 1012 44.88 45.18 -36.55
CA THR A 1012 43.84 44.21 -36.18
C THR A 1012 44.47 43.02 -35.48
N ASP A 1013 43.98 42.66 -34.29
CA ASP A 1013 44.17 41.31 -33.76
C ASP A 1013 42.95 40.44 -34.12
N SER A 1014 43.23 39.22 -34.55
CA SER A 1014 42.23 38.15 -34.64
C SER A 1014 42.56 36.94 -33.76
N LYS A 1015 43.82 36.74 -33.33
CA LYS A 1015 44.22 35.54 -32.57
C LYS A 1015 43.67 35.61 -31.15
N MET A 1016 43.99 36.66 -30.40
CA MET A 1016 43.54 36.79 -29.01
C MET A 1016 42.02 37.01 -28.95
N SER A 1017 41.48 37.73 -29.93
CA SER A 1017 40.05 38.06 -30.05
C SER A 1017 39.21 36.80 -30.22
N THR A 1018 39.64 35.89 -31.10
CA THR A 1018 38.92 34.65 -31.39
C THR A 1018 39.09 33.60 -30.30
N GLU A 1019 40.24 33.52 -29.62
CA GLU A 1019 40.40 32.53 -28.52
C GLU A 1019 39.63 32.91 -27.26
N GLN A 1020 39.56 34.21 -26.91
CA GLN A 1020 38.77 34.69 -25.78
C GLN A 1020 37.26 34.60 -26.07
N ALA A 1021 36.82 35.06 -27.25
CA ALA A 1021 35.42 35.01 -27.65
C ALA A 1021 34.91 33.56 -27.75
N ALA A 1022 35.71 32.62 -28.25
CA ALA A 1022 35.34 31.21 -28.30
C ALA A 1022 35.08 30.63 -26.89
N LEU A 1023 35.95 30.90 -25.90
CA LEU A 1023 35.71 30.45 -24.52
C LEU A 1023 34.47 31.08 -23.91
N ALA A 1024 34.23 32.38 -24.12
CA ALA A 1024 33.02 33.04 -23.64
C ALA A 1024 31.74 32.45 -24.26
N LEU A 1025 31.73 32.18 -25.57
CA LEU A 1025 30.59 31.57 -26.26
C LEU A 1025 30.34 30.12 -25.83
N ILE A 1026 31.39 29.38 -25.48
CA ILE A 1026 31.32 28.01 -24.96
C ILE A 1026 30.79 28.00 -23.52
N ASP A 1027 31.24 28.94 -22.68
CA ASP A 1027 30.72 29.14 -21.33
C ASP A 1027 29.23 29.51 -21.37
N ILE A 1028 28.79 30.35 -22.34
CA ILE A 1028 27.38 30.67 -22.60
C ILE A 1028 26.60 29.41 -23.02
N TYR A 1029 27.06 28.71 -24.06
CA TYR A 1029 26.35 27.55 -24.63
C TYR A 1029 26.16 26.41 -23.60
N ASN A 1030 27.19 26.15 -22.78
CA ASN A 1030 27.12 25.14 -21.71
C ASN A 1030 26.51 25.66 -20.39
N ASN A 1031 26.26 26.97 -20.28
CA ASN A 1031 25.92 27.67 -19.03
C ASN A 1031 26.83 27.30 -17.82
N LYS A 1032 28.10 27.05 -18.11
CA LYS A 1032 29.09 26.53 -17.15
C LYS A 1032 30.50 26.83 -17.66
N SER A 1033 31.38 27.29 -16.77
CA SER A 1033 32.73 27.68 -17.19
C SER A 1033 33.62 26.50 -17.57
N VAL A 1034 34.36 26.65 -18.65
CA VAL A 1034 35.35 25.70 -19.18
C VAL A 1034 36.40 25.28 -18.15
N TYR A 1035 36.81 26.20 -17.26
CA TYR A 1035 37.75 25.95 -16.16
C TYR A 1035 37.11 25.17 -14.99
N GLU A 1036 35.79 24.97 -15.02
CA GLU A 1036 35.03 24.09 -14.12
C GLU A 1036 34.73 22.72 -14.77
N SER A 1037 34.50 22.66 -16.09
CA SER A 1037 34.12 21.44 -16.80
C SER A 1037 35.30 20.58 -17.26
N ILE A 1038 36.42 21.17 -17.69
CA ILE A 1038 37.61 20.42 -18.14
C ILE A 1038 38.63 20.35 -16.99
N THR A 1039 38.83 19.15 -16.43
CA THR A 1039 39.76 18.90 -15.33
C THR A 1039 40.47 17.56 -15.52
N LEU A 1040 41.55 17.32 -14.76
CA LEU A 1040 42.26 16.05 -14.75
C LEU A 1040 41.37 14.96 -14.15
N ILE A 1041 40.94 14.03 -15.01
CA ILE A 1041 40.22 12.83 -14.62
C ILE A 1041 41.15 11.95 -13.79
N GLY A 1042 40.80 11.74 -12.52
CA GLY A 1042 41.30 10.64 -11.71
C GLY A 1042 40.37 9.44 -11.86
N ASN A 1043 40.84 8.25 -11.49
CA ASN A 1043 39.99 7.06 -11.46
C ASN A 1043 38.91 7.22 -10.39
N GLU A 1044 37.67 7.40 -10.84
CA GLU A 1044 36.42 7.24 -10.08
C GLU A 1044 35.68 6.11 -10.81
N GLU A 1045 35.75 4.89 -10.28
CA GLU A 1045 34.64 4.25 -9.55
C GLU A 1045 33.42 3.99 -10.46
N GLU A 1046 33.21 2.72 -10.82
CA GLU A 1046 32.03 2.29 -11.57
C GLU A 1046 30.76 2.53 -10.73
N ALA A 1047 29.69 2.95 -11.42
CA ALA A 1047 28.48 3.42 -10.76
C ALA A 1047 27.83 2.35 -9.87
N VAL A 1048 27.24 2.80 -8.75
CA VAL A 1048 26.28 2.01 -7.98
C VAL A 1048 25.05 1.76 -8.87
N VAL A 1049 24.97 0.55 -9.44
CA VAL A 1049 23.80 0.09 -10.19
C VAL A 1049 22.81 -0.55 -9.22
N GLU A 1050 21.60 0.00 -9.17
CA GLU A 1050 20.49 -0.59 -8.44
C GLU A 1050 20.17 -1.99 -8.98
N LYS A 1051 20.04 -2.99 -8.10
CA LYS A 1051 19.52 -4.30 -8.49
C LYS A 1051 18.00 -4.27 -8.52
N THR A 1052 17.44 -4.17 -9.72
CA THR A 1052 16.12 -4.75 -10.01
C THR A 1052 16.28 -6.21 -10.43
N GLU A 1053 15.43 -7.08 -9.89
CA GLU A 1053 15.26 -8.46 -10.36
C GLU A 1053 14.33 -8.45 -11.59
N ASP A 1054 14.55 -9.34 -12.57
CA ASP A 1054 13.61 -10.45 -12.84
C ASP A 1054 14.13 -11.46 -13.91
N THR A 1055 13.53 -12.66 -13.92
CA THR A 1055 13.41 -13.64 -15.05
C THR A 1055 14.63 -14.41 -15.61
N ASP A 1056 14.72 -15.67 -15.15
CA ASP A 1056 14.60 -16.91 -15.96
C ASP A 1056 15.74 -17.58 -16.80
N LEU A 1057 15.94 -18.86 -16.44
CA LEU A 1057 16.00 -20.07 -17.30
C LEU A 1057 17.22 -20.37 -18.22
N LYS A 1058 18.20 -21.09 -17.65
CA LYS A 1058 18.58 -22.53 -17.93
C LYS A 1058 20.10 -22.78 -17.86
N GLY A 1059 20.53 -23.99 -17.47
CA GLY A 1059 21.92 -24.41 -17.73
C GLY A 1059 22.60 -25.48 -16.86
N ASP A 1060 21.86 -26.43 -16.26
CA ASP A 1060 22.29 -27.79 -15.87
C ASP A 1060 23.81 -28.17 -15.90
N SER A 1061 24.40 -28.49 -14.73
CA SER A 1061 25.26 -29.69 -14.57
C SER A 1061 25.64 -29.97 -13.09
N ASP A 1062 25.28 -31.16 -12.60
CA ASP A 1062 25.66 -31.70 -11.28
C ASP A 1062 26.99 -32.46 -11.29
N ALA A 1063 27.86 -32.20 -10.30
CA ALA A 1063 28.86 -33.12 -9.71
C ALA A 1063 29.49 -32.41 -8.49
N LYS A 1064 29.18 -32.70 -7.22
CA LYS A 1064 29.26 -33.96 -6.46
C LYS A 1064 30.59 -34.69 -6.56
N GLU A 1065 31.45 -34.42 -5.59
CA GLU A 1065 32.04 -35.38 -4.64
C GLU A 1065 32.59 -34.58 -3.44
N GLU A 1066 32.71 -35.08 -2.22
CA GLU A 1066 31.82 -35.84 -1.33
C GLU A 1066 32.60 -35.96 0.00
N ILE A 1067 31.93 -35.72 1.13
CA ILE A 1067 32.20 -36.30 2.48
C ILE A 1067 33.67 -36.29 2.99
N LYS A 1068 33.93 -35.60 4.11
CA LYS A 1068 34.24 -36.21 5.43
C LYS A 1068 34.49 -35.12 6.49
N ASP A 1069 33.63 -35.06 7.51
CA ASP A 1069 33.64 -35.87 8.75
C ASP A 1069 34.74 -35.38 9.70
N ALA A 1070 34.47 -35.16 10.98
CA ALA A 1070 33.19 -35.07 11.70
C ALA A 1070 33.46 -34.39 13.06
N ASP A 1071 32.37 -34.03 13.75
CA ASP A 1071 32.32 -33.73 15.18
C ASP A 1071 33.18 -32.55 15.71
N SER A 1072 32.59 -31.59 16.43
CA SER A 1072 32.12 -31.70 17.82
C SER A 1072 33.30 -31.66 18.83
N THR A 1073 33.19 -30.99 19.97
CA THR A 1073 32.11 -30.11 20.48
C THR A 1073 32.68 -29.22 21.60
N ILE A 1074 31.87 -28.25 22.07
CA ILE A 1074 31.70 -27.87 23.50
C ILE A 1074 33.03 -27.80 24.31
N THR A 1075 33.50 -26.65 24.76
CA THR A 1075 32.74 -25.71 25.62
C THR A 1075 33.40 -24.32 25.68
N ASN A 1076 32.61 -23.31 26.02
CA ASN A 1076 32.77 -22.37 27.16
C ASN A 1076 34.19 -22.21 27.79
N THR A 1077 34.62 -21.02 28.23
CA THR A 1077 33.85 -19.81 28.58
C THR A 1077 34.77 -18.59 28.74
N ASN A 1078 34.14 -17.41 28.84
CA ASN A 1078 34.67 -16.15 29.36
C ASN A 1078 35.71 -15.47 28.45
N GLU A 1079 35.42 -14.31 27.86
CA GLU A 1079 35.14 -13.00 28.48
C GLU A 1079 36.38 -12.36 29.13
N ASP A 1080 36.53 -11.06 28.85
CA ASP A 1080 37.22 -10.07 29.67
C ASP A 1080 38.77 -10.15 29.83
N LYS A 1081 39.52 -9.05 29.77
CA LYS A 1081 39.14 -7.65 29.46
C LYS A 1081 40.35 -6.79 29.04
N LEU A 1082 40.02 -5.58 28.61
CA LEU A 1082 40.87 -4.38 28.59
C LEU A 1082 42.11 -4.37 27.68
N ASN A 1083 41.93 -3.71 26.54
CA ASN A 1083 42.85 -2.65 26.09
C ASN A 1083 43.43 -1.84 27.26
N LYS A 1084 44.73 -1.52 27.20
CA LYS A 1084 45.35 -0.21 27.45
C LYS A 1084 46.89 -0.35 27.56
N ASP A 1085 47.72 0.55 27.05
CA ASP A 1085 47.50 1.71 26.16
C ASP A 1085 48.86 2.16 25.57
N LYS A 1086 48.82 3.11 24.62
CA LYS A 1086 49.81 4.21 24.44
C LYS A 1086 51.24 4.02 23.86
N ASP A 1087 51.64 5.13 23.22
CA ASP A 1087 52.98 5.77 23.12
C ASP A 1087 54.16 5.03 22.42
N ILE A 1088 55.18 5.68 21.81
CA ILE A 1088 55.28 6.87 20.94
C ILE A 1088 56.72 6.90 20.35
N GLU A 1089 56.90 7.42 19.13
CA GLU A 1089 58.17 7.93 18.51
C GLU A 1089 59.53 7.15 18.54
N SER A 1090 59.95 6.70 17.34
CA SER A 1090 61.11 7.25 16.55
C SER A 1090 62.46 6.50 16.31
N GLN A 1091 62.91 6.63 15.05
CA GLN A 1091 64.29 6.80 14.50
C GLN A 1091 65.35 5.67 14.32
N SER A 1092 65.98 5.72 13.13
CA SER A 1092 67.28 5.13 12.66
C SER A 1092 67.37 3.60 12.44
N LYS A 1093 67.88 3.01 11.32
CA LYS A 1093 69.07 3.20 10.43
C LYS A 1093 70.38 2.60 11.02
N THR A 1094 71.23 1.78 10.35
CA THR A 1094 71.24 1.25 8.95
C THR A 1094 72.23 0.06 8.68
N ASN A 1095 71.94 -0.71 7.61
CA ASN A 1095 72.83 -1.32 6.58
C ASN A 1095 73.80 -2.51 6.80
N LYS A 1096 73.58 -3.55 5.96
CA LYS A 1096 74.50 -4.43 5.15
C LYS A 1096 73.62 -5.49 4.42
N LYS A 1097 73.92 -6.17 3.29
CA LYS A 1097 74.92 -6.15 2.17
C LYS A 1097 74.40 -7.20 1.11
N GLU A 1098 74.82 -7.38 -0.16
CA GLU A 1098 75.79 -6.76 -1.10
C GLU A 1098 75.56 -7.23 -2.58
N LEU A 1099 75.62 -6.31 -3.57
CA LEU A 1099 75.96 -6.43 -5.03
C LEU A 1099 75.33 -7.52 -5.96
N VAL A 1100 74.92 -7.18 -7.20
CA VAL A 1100 75.67 -7.21 -8.51
C VAL A 1100 74.63 -6.95 -9.65
N LYS A 1101 74.82 -6.40 -10.88
CA LYS A 1101 75.76 -5.51 -11.66
C LYS A 1101 75.07 -5.18 -13.04
N THR A 1102 75.49 -4.31 -13.99
CA THR A 1102 75.99 -2.90 -14.03
C THR A 1102 76.01 -2.36 -15.50
N GLY A 1103 75.04 -1.53 -15.93
CA GLY A 1103 75.12 -0.57 -17.07
C GLY A 1103 75.19 -1.06 -18.55
N SER A 1104 75.23 -0.20 -19.60
CA SER A 1104 74.78 1.22 -19.77
C SER A 1104 75.12 1.85 -21.15
N VAL A 1105 74.14 2.50 -21.85
CA VAL A 1105 74.27 3.46 -23.02
C VAL A 1105 74.95 2.88 -24.31
N ILE A 1106 75.03 3.43 -25.56
CA ILE A 1106 74.71 4.66 -26.36
C ILE A 1106 74.20 4.17 -27.77
N GLY A 1107 73.45 4.83 -28.68
CA GLY A 1107 72.86 6.19 -28.86
C GLY A 1107 72.15 6.30 -30.25
N PHE A 1108 71.89 7.51 -30.79
CA PHE A 1108 70.87 7.73 -31.86
C PHE A 1108 71.35 7.98 -33.33
N GLU A 1109 72.61 8.35 -33.59
CA GLU A 1109 73.02 8.86 -34.93
C GLU A 1109 73.06 7.80 -36.07
N ALA A 1110 73.05 6.51 -35.74
CA ALA A 1110 73.27 5.44 -36.72
C ALA A 1110 72.12 5.20 -37.71
N LEU A 1111 70.87 5.56 -37.38
CA LEU A 1111 69.71 5.29 -38.25
C LEU A 1111 69.63 6.21 -39.48
N ILE A 1112 70.24 7.40 -39.42
CA ILE A 1112 70.19 8.40 -40.50
C ILE A 1112 70.80 7.84 -41.80
N ALA A 1113 71.76 6.90 -41.71
CA ALA A 1113 72.38 6.24 -42.86
C ALA A 1113 71.44 5.27 -43.62
N ILE A 1114 70.41 4.70 -42.98
CA ILE A 1114 69.55 3.67 -43.58
C ILE A 1114 68.55 4.29 -44.58
N SER A 1115 68.31 5.60 -44.48
CA SER A 1115 67.42 6.37 -45.37
C SER A 1115 67.82 6.35 -46.87
N MET A 1116 69.09 6.13 -47.20
CA MET A 1116 69.62 6.40 -48.55
C MET A 1116 69.69 5.21 -49.52
N LEU A 1117 69.46 3.96 -49.08
CA LEU A 1117 69.75 2.77 -49.93
C LEU A 1117 68.56 2.10 -50.64
N LEU A 1118 67.31 2.40 -50.28
CA LEU A 1118 66.12 1.78 -50.90
C LEU A 1118 65.35 2.68 -51.89
N ILE A 1119 65.84 3.90 -52.16
CA ILE A 1119 65.36 4.75 -53.27
C ILE A 1119 65.58 4.08 -54.65
N ILE A 1120 66.48 3.09 -54.74
CA ILE A 1120 66.91 2.48 -56.01
C ILE A 1120 66.08 1.24 -56.40
N SER A 1121 65.37 0.60 -55.47
CA SER A 1121 64.79 -0.74 -55.70
C SER A 1121 63.53 -0.79 -56.57
N GLY A 1122 62.92 0.35 -56.90
CA GLY A 1122 61.85 0.44 -57.90
C GLY A 1122 60.88 1.61 -57.67
N ILE A 1123 60.59 2.52 -58.60
CA ILE A 1123 60.93 2.65 -60.05
C ILE A 1123 60.38 1.53 -60.96
N ILE A 1124 60.24 0.30 -60.48
CA ILE A 1124 59.75 -0.81 -61.28
C ILE A 1124 58.23 -0.90 -61.14
N VAL A 1125 57.55 -0.35 -62.15
CA VAL A 1125 56.20 -0.76 -62.59
C VAL A 1125 55.08 -0.36 -61.60
N LEU A 1126 54.32 0.72 -61.82
CA LEU A 1126 54.06 1.46 -63.08
C LEU A 1126 53.43 0.60 -64.21
N LYS A 1127 52.77 -0.51 -63.86
CA LYS A 1127 51.77 -1.21 -64.71
C LYS A 1127 50.70 -1.91 -63.86
N LYS A 1128 49.60 -1.21 -63.61
CA LYS A 1128 48.21 -1.60 -63.92
C LYS A 1128 47.27 -0.69 -63.13
N GLN A 1129 46.67 0.31 -63.77
CA GLN A 1129 45.52 0.20 -64.69
C GLN A 1129 44.20 -0.05 -63.97
N ASN A 1130 43.45 1.06 -63.86
CA ASN A 1130 42.07 1.21 -64.30
C ASN A 1130 40.94 0.47 -63.56
N LYS A 1131 39.78 1.14 -63.63
CA LYS A 1131 38.42 0.65 -63.38
C LYS A 1131 38.01 0.43 -61.91
N GLN A 1132 36.73 0.56 -61.57
CA GLN A 1132 35.65 1.47 -62.00
C GLN A 1132 34.39 1.12 -61.17
N SER A 1133 33.48 2.09 -61.03
CA SER A 1133 32.02 1.91 -60.94
C SER A 1133 31.38 1.02 -59.87
N VAL A 1134 30.51 1.67 -59.06
CA VAL A 1134 29.09 1.28 -58.84
C VAL A 1134 28.82 -0.02 -58.08
N ILE A 1135 28.25 0.11 -56.88
CA ILE A 1135 26.78 0.19 -56.72
C ILE A 1135 26.45 1.55 -56.08
#